data_AF-A0A943S4R0-F1
#
_entry.id   AF-A0A943S4R0-F1
#
_cell.length_a   1.000
_cell.length_b   1.000
_cell.length_c   1.000
_cell.angle_alpha   90.00
_cell.angle_beta   90.00
_cell.angle_gamma   90.00
#
_symmetry.space_group_name_H-M   'P 1'
#
loop_
_entity.id
_entity.type
_entity.pdbx_description
1 polymer ?
#
loop_
_entity_poly.entity_id
_entity_poly.type
_entity_poly.pdbx_seq_one_letter_code
_entity_poly.pdbx_strand_id
1 'polypeptide(L)'
;MTMIDNALSGIFEDIQEAGGLYAYLEASGIDLEKIIIDALGTNGFEVGSVEIFTVSSNIMSFIKDLCAQVDEAYINNPDHVMEVIDGVVTKALNYQVSDYKCTKFYEAMGMESKNEKGTFEDAAYTVLYTLYNANEDISDDKFMNDVLDYFENRDGAKEFLNFLIDTLLDDVIEGEILSTLKFNPGKLFPAGSVTSPIGVVTDIIMQIIFRGNPSYENVIYSVLNLLPEKYSSLRNILNTVVMDEYMTQSQYDSIGYTIGRMLRSLVEDTNPAEKSDLDVTLVYDGPVEPEVTQDNMRLPSNIGTTFTGDASTERSINWYTKYSLKNSDIQIAEYSENPTFTDKLPKGVKVSTTSELVKREYPGVDLGIIGFISYGINVNRHTATITGLKPGTKYCYRVGDAKYGWWSGTGIIETADNSDSFTFFHVSDEQSQNAVQYGTWGKVVDTALRMFPEGKFFASAGDQVDYTKHFKQWQWFFNASENIKSTAIMPAAGNHEKSGYMLDQNFVLPKTVDQDRESGVFYSYDYNNAHFIVLNTNNLSEDKALSDDQLAWLKADAQASDAQWKIVVLHKALYSNGSHYDDKDVKAMRKQLCGLLPDLGIDIVLQGHDHVYLRTDVMDNNEVVKAEEQKITFGGREYTAKLNPEGTVYVISACAGVKDYQTKDVKDTDKLFPRAEAIYDAHSAVFSAITIDGSKLYFDAYMLDDEAKDGATRIDSFALSKAEKEEPENPEKPEKPSLPDLPELPEIPGLPHWPGKPEKPEEPSDPSNPSEPLDPSDPASPIVPSTKPETNKPEGDSKVPNTGAAAPVMLIAFAGAAFVIGCSAKRKKED
;
A
#
# COMPACT_ATOMS: atom_id res chain seq x y z
N MET A 1 -7.71 34.18 -10.12
CA MET A 1 -7.05 35.44 -9.70
C MET A 1 -7.75 36.01 -8.49
N THR A 2 -8.95 36.61 -8.56
CA THR A 2 -9.60 37.29 -7.41
C THR A 2 -9.66 36.54 -6.06
N MET A 3 -9.75 35.20 -6.04
CA MET A 3 -9.66 34.45 -4.77
C MET A 3 -8.23 34.30 -4.23
N ILE A 4 -7.24 34.16 -5.11
CA ILE A 4 -5.82 34.08 -4.77
C ILE A 4 -5.36 35.45 -4.28
N ASP A 5 -5.77 36.52 -4.97
CA ASP A 5 -5.52 37.90 -4.58
C ASP A 5 -6.04 38.16 -3.16
N ASN A 6 -7.28 37.74 -2.85
CA ASN A 6 -7.90 37.92 -1.54
C ASN A 6 -7.26 37.07 -0.43
N ALA A 7 -6.75 35.88 -0.75
CA ALA A 7 -6.09 35.01 0.23
C ALA A 7 -4.66 35.47 0.55
N LEU A 8 -3.89 35.86 -0.47
CA LEU A 8 -2.53 36.36 -0.33
C LEU A 8 -2.49 37.76 0.30
N SER A 9 -3.41 38.65 -0.08
CA SER A 9 -3.51 39.99 0.53
C SER A 9 -3.75 39.92 2.04
N GLY A 10 -4.64 39.04 2.51
CA GLY A 10 -4.86 38.88 3.95
C GLY A 10 -3.61 38.43 4.72
N ILE A 11 -2.86 37.47 4.17
CA ILE A 11 -1.61 36.99 4.81
C ILE A 11 -0.53 38.08 4.79
N PHE A 12 -0.39 38.82 3.69
CA PHE A 12 0.59 39.91 3.61
C PHE A 12 0.24 41.07 4.53
N GLU A 13 -1.04 41.41 4.66
CA GLU A 13 -1.53 42.40 5.62
C GLU A 13 -1.21 41.95 7.06
N ASP A 14 -1.50 40.70 7.44
CA ASP A 14 -1.19 40.15 8.76
C ASP A 14 0.33 40.22 9.07
N ILE A 15 1.17 39.91 8.08
CA ILE A 15 2.63 39.98 8.22
C ILE A 15 3.10 41.43 8.38
N GLN A 16 2.55 42.35 7.57
CA GLN A 16 2.88 43.78 7.65
C GLN A 16 2.45 44.37 8.99
N GLU A 17 1.25 44.02 9.48
CA GLU A 17 0.73 44.45 10.79
C GLU A 17 1.60 43.95 11.95
N ALA A 18 2.14 42.73 11.84
CA ALA A 18 3.09 42.19 12.81
C ALA A 18 4.46 42.90 12.77
N GLY A 19 4.75 43.68 11.73
CA GLY A 19 6.01 44.40 11.55
C GLY A 19 7.05 43.67 10.69
N GLY A 20 6.60 42.76 9.82
CA GLY A 20 7.43 41.96 8.90
C GLY A 20 7.44 40.47 9.26
N LEU A 21 7.92 39.65 8.32
CA LEU A 21 7.87 38.19 8.37
C LEU A 21 8.45 37.62 9.67
N TYR A 22 9.59 38.16 10.11
CA TYR A 22 10.21 37.69 11.35
C TYR A 22 9.30 37.89 12.57
N ALA A 23 8.72 39.09 12.71
CA ALA A 23 7.86 39.42 13.84
C ALA A 23 6.54 38.64 13.79
N TYR A 24 6.02 38.39 12.59
CA TYR A 24 4.85 37.53 12.37
C TYR A 24 5.11 36.08 12.82
N LEU A 25 6.27 35.51 12.49
CA LEU A 25 6.66 34.15 12.93
C LEU A 25 6.76 34.08 14.46
N GLU A 26 7.41 35.05 15.11
CA GLU A 26 7.46 35.12 16.58
C GLU A 26 6.07 35.25 17.20
N ALA A 27 5.22 36.13 16.67
CA ALA A 27 3.85 36.34 17.15
C ALA A 27 2.97 35.08 16.98
N SER A 28 3.27 34.25 16.00
CA SER A 28 2.62 32.96 15.75
C SER A 28 3.11 31.83 16.66
N GLY A 29 3.99 32.12 17.62
CA GLY A 29 4.54 31.13 18.56
C GLY A 29 5.66 30.29 17.96
N ILE A 30 6.25 30.69 16.83
CA ILE A 30 7.38 30.00 16.20
C ILE A 30 8.68 30.57 16.76
N ASP A 31 9.28 29.84 17.70
CA ASP A 31 10.59 30.18 18.27
C ASP A 31 11.71 29.63 17.38
N LEU A 32 12.11 30.42 16.38
CA LEU A 32 13.15 30.06 15.42
C LEU A 32 14.50 29.77 16.08
N GLU A 33 14.84 30.50 17.15
CA GLU A 33 16.09 30.30 17.88
C GLU A 33 16.10 28.90 18.51
N LYS A 34 15.04 28.56 19.24
CA LYS A 34 14.90 27.24 19.85
C LYS A 34 14.88 26.13 18.80
N ILE A 35 14.15 26.30 17.69
CA ILE A 35 14.11 25.32 16.60
C ILE A 35 15.52 25.03 16.07
N ILE A 36 16.33 26.07 15.90
CA ILE A 36 17.70 25.91 15.38
C ILE A 36 18.62 25.31 16.44
N ILE A 37 18.50 25.68 17.71
CA ILE A 37 19.27 25.07 18.80
C ILE A 37 18.94 23.59 18.94
N ASP A 38 17.65 23.22 18.90
CA ASP A 38 17.20 21.84 18.98
C ASP A 38 17.71 21.03 17.78
N ALA A 39 17.73 21.63 16.58
CA ALA A 39 18.26 21.01 15.37
C ALA A 39 19.79 20.82 15.41
N LEU A 40 20.53 21.80 15.93
CA LEU A 40 21.99 21.76 16.02
C LEU A 40 22.50 21.02 17.27
N GLY A 41 21.64 20.80 18.26
CA GLY A 41 21.99 20.24 19.58
C GLY A 41 22.91 21.15 20.41
N THR A 42 23.12 22.40 20.00
CA THR A 42 24.02 23.36 20.64
C THR A 42 23.64 24.79 20.28
N ASN A 43 23.95 25.74 21.18
CA ASN A 43 23.84 27.18 20.88
C ASN A 43 25.02 27.72 20.04
N GLY A 44 25.97 26.86 19.65
CA GLY A 44 27.09 27.23 18.78
C GLY A 44 28.41 27.39 19.53
N PHE A 45 29.30 28.27 19.01
CA PHE A 45 30.68 28.38 19.47
C PHE A 45 31.05 29.80 19.94
N GLU A 46 31.62 29.87 21.15
CA GLU A 46 32.12 31.08 21.81
C GLU A 46 33.64 30.99 22.02
N VAL A 47 34.36 32.11 21.88
CA VAL A 47 35.78 32.21 22.25
C VAL A 47 35.94 33.30 23.31
N GLY A 48 36.21 32.87 24.55
CA GLY A 48 36.22 33.78 25.69
C GLY A 48 34.81 34.31 25.97
N SER A 49 34.63 35.63 25.98
CA SER A 49 33.32 36.28 26.13
C SER A 49 32.76 36.78 24.79
N VAL A 50 33.29 36.30 23.67
CA VAL A 50 32.92 36.75 22.32
C VAL A 50 32.17 35.63 21.63
N GLU A 51 30.91 35.89 21.30
CA GLU A 51 30.07 35.05 20.44
C GLU A 51 30.56 35.17 18.99
N ILE A 52 30.93 34.05 18.37
CA ILE A 52 31.47 34.03 17.01
C ILE A 52 30.48 33.38 16.03
N PHE A 53 29.88 32.26 16.41
CA PHE A 53 28.84 31.57 15.65
C PHE A 53 27.81 30.98 16.62
N THR A 54 27.11 31.83 17.36
CA THR A 54 26.00 31.39 18.20
C THR A 54 24.68 31.47 17.45
N VAL A 55 23.72 30.63 17.85
CA VAL A 55 22.36 30.70 17.30
C VAL A 55 21.75 32.04 17.70
N SER A 56 21.76 32.34 19.00
CA SER A 56 21.14 33.53 19.61
C SER A 56 21.56 34.88 19.01
N SER A 57 22.76 35.01 18.43
CA SER A 57 23.21 36.28 17.84
C SER A 57 23.56 36.18 16.35
N ASN A 58 24.54 35.36 15.96
CA ASN A 58 25.07 35.35 14.60
C ASN A 58 24.05 34.79 13.59
N ILE A 59 23.53 33.59 13.86
CA ILE A 59 22.60 32.91 12.95
C ILE A 59 21.28 33.67 12.90
N MET A 60 20.74 34.08 14.05
CA MET A 60 19.50 34.88 14.08
C MET A 60 19.65 36.24 13.39
N SER A 61 20.81 36.89 13.43
CA SER A 61 21.07 38.13 12.68
C SER A 61 21.03 37.89 11.17
N PHE A 62 21.60 36.79 10.69
CA PHE A 62 21.53 36.40 9.29
C PHE A 62 20.11 36.02 8.86
N ILE A 63 19.36 35.30 9.69
CA ILE A 63 17.95 34.96 9.43
C ILE A 63 17.08 36.23 9.36
N LYS A 64 17.28 37.18 10.27
CA LYS A 64 16.58 38.47 10.24
C LYS A 64 16.88 39.26 8.97
N ASP A 65 18.12 39.21 8.46
CA ASP A 65 18.45 39.81 7.17
C ASP A 65 17.71 39.13 6.03
N LEU A 66 17.66 37.79 6.01
CA LEU A 66 16.91 37.04 5.00
C LEU A 66 15.41 37.36 5.06
N CYS A 67 14.81 37.39 6.26
CA CYS A 67 13.41 37.79 6.44
C CYS A 67 13.18 39.21 5.92
N ALA A 68 14.08 40.16 6.21
CA ALA A 68 13.95 41.53 5.72
C ALA A 68 14.05 41.61 4.18
N GLN A 69 14.89 40.80 3.55
CA GLN A 69 14.95 40.70 2.09
C GLN A 69 13.65 40.14 1.50
N VAL A 70 13.06 39.12 2.13
CA VAL A 70 11.76 38.57 1.74
C VAL A 70 10.64 39.60 1.94
N ASP A 71 10.68 40.35 3.04
CA ASP A 71 9.73 41.44 3.30
C ASP A 71 9.80 42.49 2.19
N GLU A 72 11.00 42.92 1.81
CA GLU A 72 11.21 43.91 0.75
C GLU A 72 10.78 43.39 -0.64
N ALA A 73 11.17 42.17 -0.98
CA ALA A 73 10.93 41.60 -2.31
C ALA A 73 9.47 41.18 -2.53
N TYR A 74 8.81 40.61 -1.52
CA TYR A 74 7.54 39.89 -1.71
C TYR A 74 6.40 40.41 -0.85
N ILE A 75 6.65 40.78 0.41
CA ILE A 75 5.57 41.20 1.32
C ILE A 75 5.17 42.66 1.10
N ASN A 76 6.16 43.53 0.90
CA ASN A 76 5.95 44.96 0.69
C ASN A 76 5.64 45.30 -0.78
N ASN A 77 5.74 44.32 -1.68
CA ASN A 77 5.44 44.46 -3.09
C ASN A 77 4.55 43.30 -3.59
N PRO A 78 3.27 43.28 -3.18
CA PRO A 78 2.34 42.21 -3.57
C PRO A 78 2.14 42.12 -5.08
N ASP A 79 2.25 43.24 -5.81
CA ASP A 79 2.13 43.27 -7.27
C ASP A 79 3.23 42.42 -7.94
N HIS A 80 4.46 42.46 -7.42
CA HIS A 80 5.57 41.62 -7.90
C HIS A 80 5.28 40.13 -7.73
N VAL A 81 4.74 39.72 -6.57
CA VAL A 81 4.32 38.33 -6.34
C VAL A 81 3.25 37.91 -7.35
N MET A 82 2.29 38.79 -7.63
CA MET A 82 1.23 38.52 -8.59
C MET A 82 1.76 38.42 -10.04
N GLU A 83 2.76 39.22 -10.42
CA GLU A 83 3.42 39.11 -11.73
C GLU A 83 4.13 37.75 -11.90
N VAL A 84 4.82 37.27 -10.86
CA VAL A 84 5.47 35.95 -10.87
C VAL A 84 4.42 34.83 -11.02
N ILE A 85 3.35 34.89 -10.23
CA ILE A 85 2.25 33.90 -10.29
C ILE A 85 1.58 33.93 -11.66
N ASP A 86 1.27 35.12 -12.20
CA ASP A 86 0.64 35.27 -13.50
C ASP A 86 1.50 34.69 -14.63
N GLY A 87 2.83 34.89 -14.57
CA GLY A 87 3.78 34.30 -15.51
C GLY A 87 3.70 32.77 -15.53
N VAL A 88 3.73 32.14 -14.36
CA VAL A 88 3.64 30.68 -14.21
C VAL A 88 2.29 30.14 -14.68
N VAL A 89 1.19 30.76 -14.24
CA VAL A 89 -0.17 30.36 -14.61
C VAL A 89 -0.39 30.50 -16.11
N THR A 90 0.06 31.60 -16.71
CA THR A 90 -0.04 31.85 -18.15
C THR A 90 0.73 30.81 -18.95
N LYS A 91 1.94 30.41 -18.50
CA LYS A 91 2.69 29.32 -19.14
C LYS A 91 1.93 28.00 -19.07
N ALA A 92 1.38 27.65 -17.90
CA ALA A 92 0.62 26.42 -17.72
C ALA A 92 -0.66 26.36 -18.56
N LEU A 93 -1.40 27.46 -18.64
CA LEU A 93 -2.62 27.56 -19.46
C LEU A 93 -2.31 27.43 -20.96
N ASN A 94 -1.19 28.00 -21.43
CA ASN A 94 -0.79 27.92 -22.84
C ASN A 94 -0.08 26.60 -23.21
N TYR A 95 0.10 25.68 -22.26
CA TYR A 95 0.70 24.38 -22.56
C TYR A 95 -0.14 23.62 -23.58
N GLN A 96 0.49 23.09 -24.62
CA GLN A 96 -0.20 22.36 -25.69
C GLN A 96 -0.58 20.96 -25.18
N VAL A 97 -1.87 20.61 -25.24
CA VAL A 97 -2.39 19.28 -24.84
C VAL A 97 -3.12 18.56 -25.97
N SER A 98 -3.23 19.18 -27.14
CA SER A 98 -3.82 18.56 -28.32
C SER A 98 -3.16 19.05 -29.60
N ASP A 99 -3.08 18.16 -30.60
CA ASP A 99 -2.69 18.56 -31.96
C ASP A 99 -3.86 19.15 -32.76
N TYR A 100 -5.08 19.13 -32.22
CA TYR A 100 -6.26 19.70 -32.85
C TYR A 100 -6.59 21.09 -32.30
N LYS A 101 -7.07 21.96 -33.19
CA LYS A 101 -7.66 23.25 -32.82
C LYS A 101 -8.95 23.03 -32.04
N CYS A 102 -9.12 23.73 -30.92
CA CYS A 102 -10.38 23.72 -30.16
C CYS A 102 -11.44 24.52 -30.93
N THR A 103 -12.29 23.86 -31.72
CA THR A 103 -13.30 24.54 -32.54
C THR A 103 -14.67 24.61 -31.86
N LYS A 104 -15.14 23.50 -31.27
CA LYS A 104 -16.52 23.34 -30.77
C LYS A 104 -16.90 24.39 -29.72
N PHE A 105 -16.04 24.60 -28.71
CA PHE A 105 -16.24 25.64 -27.70
C PHE A 105 -16.32 27.05 -28.30
N TYR A 106 -15.33 27.42 -29.12
CA TYR A 106 -15.27 28.79 -29.67
C TYR A 106 -16.39 29.06 -30.67
N GLU A 107 -16.75 28.11 -31.53
CA GLU A 107 -17.89 28.23 -32.43
C GLU A 107 -19.20 28.43 -31.66
N ALA A 108 -19.41 27.69 -30.57
CA ALA A 108 -20.57 27.87 -29.71
C ALA A 108 -20.62 29.25 -29.03
N MET A 109 -19.46 29.84 -28.74
CA MET A 109 -19.33 31.20 -28.21
C MET A 109 -19.38 32.28 -29.30
N GLY A 110 -19.49 31.93 -30.58
CA GLY A 110 -19.46 32.89 -31.70
C GLY A 110 -18.09 33.53 -31.91
N MET A 111 -17.01 32.83 -31.53
CA MET A 111 -15.63 33.26 -31.57
C MET A 111 -14.80 32.33 -32.45
N GLU A 112 -13.61 32.77 -32.87
CA GLU A 112 -12.61 31.91 -33.49
C GLU A 112 -11.56 31.54 -32.44
N SER A 113 -11.16 30.27 -32.43
CA SER A 113 -10.05 29.83 -31.58
C SER A 113 -8.75 30.52 -31.99
N LYS A 114 -8.03 31.02 -30.98
CA LYS A 114 -6.80 31.80 -31.17
C LYS A 114 -5.60 30.90 -31.52
N ASN A 115 -5.67 29.62 -31.17
CA ASN A 115 -4.54 28.69 -31.29
C ASN A 115 -4.82 27.68 -32.41
N GLU A 116 -3.79 27.36 -33.21
CA GLU A 116 -3.90 26.31 -34.24
C GLU A 116 -3.83 24.91 -33.64
N LYS A 117 -3.27 24.79 -32.43
CA LYS A 117 -3.22 23.58 -31.62
C LYS A 117 -3.81 23.86 -30.26
N GLY A 118 -4.54 22.91 -29.71
CA GLY A 118 -5.29 23.09 -28.48
C GLY A 118 -4.41 23.14 -27.24
N THR A 119 -4.72 24.08 -26.37
CA THR A 119 -4.00 24.34 -25.11
C THR A 119 -4.76 23.82 -23.89
N PHE A 120 -4.09 23.78 -22.74
CA PHE A 120 -4.72 23.41 -21.48
C PHE A 120 -5.84 24.40 -21.10
N GLU A 121 -5.68 25.68 -21.44
CA GLU A 121 -6.74 26.69 -21.34
C GLU A 121 -7.97 26.31 -22.17
N ASP A 122 -7.76 25.91 -23.42
CA ASP A 122 -8.84 25.49 -24.31
C ASP A 122 -9.58 24.26 -23.77
N ALA A 123 -8.86 23.31 -23.15
CA ALA A 123 -9.47 22.13 -22.51
C ALA A 123 -10.32 22.54 -21.30
N ALA A 124 -9.79 23.42 -20.44
CA ALA A 124 -10.52 23.94 -19.29
C ALA A 124 -11.79 24.70 -19.71
N TYR A 125 -11.72 25.49 -20.78
CA TYR A 125 -12.90 26.16 -21.33
C TYR A 125 -13.94 25.19 -21.89
N THR A 126 -13.52 24.15 -22.60
CA THR A 126 -14.44 23.10 -23.06
C THR A 126 -15.15 22.42 -21.89
N VAL A 127 -14.43 22.07 -20.82
CA VAL A 127 -15.04 21.51 -19.60
C VAL A 127 -16.08 22.46 -19.01
N LEU A 128 -15.72 23.73 -18.80
CA LEU A 128 -16.63 24.73 -18.23
C LEU A 128 -17.87 24.96 -19.10
N TYR A 129 -17.69 24.97 -20.42
CA TYR A 129 -18.79 25.09 -21.37
C TYR A 129 -19.72 23.89 -21.32
N THR A 130 -19.16 22.68 -21.27
CA THR A 130 -19.90 21.44 -21.21
C THR A 130 -20.74 21.34 -19.93
N LEU A 131 -20.12 21.62 -18.77
CA LEU A 131 -20.80 21.66 -17.47
C LEU A 131 -21.90 22.72 -17.43
N TYR A 132 -21.62 23.94 -17.88
CA TYR A 132 -22.58 25.05 -17.82
C TYR A 132 -23.81 24.81 -18.70
N ASN A 133 -23.64 24.20 -19.86
CA ASN A 133 -24.75 23.85 -20.75
C ASN A 133 -25.37 22.49 -20.41
N ALA A 134 -24.81 21.78 -19.43
CA ALA A 134 -25.11 20.39 -19.09
C ALA A 134 -25.26 19.51 -20.35
N ASN A 135 -24.29 19.65 -21.26
CA ASN A 135 -24.21 18.94 -22.52
C ASN A 135 -22.90 18.15 -22.55
N GLU A 136 -22.84 17.16 -21.66
CA GLU A 136 -21.71 16.24 -21.44
C GLU A 136 -21.67 15.16 -22.53
N ASP A 137 -21.65 15.61 -23.79
CA ASP A 137 -21.48 14.76 -24.96
C ASP A 137 -20.38 15.36 -25.86
N ILE A 138 -19.20 14.73 -25.77
CA ILE A 138 -18.02 15.03 -26.58
C ILE A 138 -17.80 14.04 -27.72
N SER A 139 -18.77 13.17 -28.06
CA SER A 139 -18.58 12.12 -29.07
C SER A 139 -18.15 12.64 -30.45
N ASP A 140 -18.51 13.89 -30.78
CA ASP A 140 -18.11 14.60 -32.00
C ASP A 140 -17.00 15.66 -31.78
N ASP A 141 -16.52 15.85 -30.55
CA ASP A 141 -15.47 16.82 -30.21
C ASP A 141 -14.08 16.17 -30.36
N LYS A 142 -13.50 16.31 -31.54
CA LYS A 142 -12.17 15.75 -31.84
C LYS A 142 -11.06 16.31 -30.95
N PHE A 143 -11.16 17.59 -30.55
CA PHE A 143 -10.17 18.23 -29.68
C PHE A 143 -10.22 17.60 -28.29
N MET A 144 -11.39 17.56 -27.66
CA MET A 144 -11.49 17.04 -26.28
C MET A 144 -11.16 15.54 -26.21
N ASN A 145 -11.55 14.74 -27.21
CA ASN A 145 -11.14 13.33 -27.27
C ASN A 145 -9.62 13.14 -27.37
N ASP A 146 -8.92 14.00 -28.13
CA ASP A 146 -7.46 13.96 -28.22
C ASP A 146 -6.78 14.40 -26.92
N VAL A 147 -7.37 15.36 -26.18
CA VAL A 147 -6.92 15.73 -24.82
C VAL A 147 -7.07 14.57 -23.84
N LEU A 148 -8.19 13.86 -23.86
CA LEU A 148 -8.38 12.67 -23.02
C LEU A 148 -7.36 11.59 -23.39
N ASP A 149 -7.15 11.34 -24.68
CA ASP A 149 -6.14 10.39 -25.15
C ASP A 149 -4.70 10.80 -24.77
N TYR A 150 -4.40 12.10 -24.79
CA TYR A 150 -3.10 12.66 -24.38
C TYR A 150 -2.74 12.26 -22.94
N PHE A 151 -3.70 12.36 -22.02
CA PHE A 151 -3.48 12.01 -20.62
C PHE A 151 -3.67 10.51 -20.34
N GLU A 152 -4.67 9.86 -20.94
CA GLU A 152 -5.03 8.47 -20.58
C GLU A 152 -4.15 7.42 -21.27
N ASN A 153 -3.67 7.66 -22.49
CA ASN A 153 -3.05 6.62 -23.33
C ASN A 153 -1.67 7.02 -23.92
N ARG A 154 -1.19 8.24 -23.67
CA ARG A 154 0.10 8.76 -24.14
C ARG A 154 0.95 9.25 -22.97
N ASP A 155 2.15 9.76 -23.25
CA ASP A 155 3.07 10.30 -22.25
C ASP A 155 2.65 11.67 -21.67
N GLY A 156 1.41 12.10 -21.88
CA GLY A 156 1.00 13.47 -21.58
C GLY A 156 1.11 13.87 -20.12
N ALA A 157 0.91 12.93 -19.19
CA ALA A 157 1.13 13.20 -17.77
C ALA A 157 2.61 13.48 -17.43
N LYS A 158 3.52 12.70 -18.01
CA LYS A 158 4.97 12.83 -17.81
C LYS A 158 5.48 14.13 -18.42
N GLU A 159 5.08 14.43 -19.65
CA GLU A 159 5.46 15.66 -20.34
C GLU A 159 4.93 16.89 -19.60
N PHE A 160 3.65 16.88 -19.20
CA PHE A 160 3.03 17.99 -18.49
C PHE A 160 3.65 18.20 -17.10
N LEU A 161 3.89 17.13 -16.33
CA LEU A 161 4.52 17.24 -15.01
C LEU A 161 5.96 17.76 -15.11
N ASN A 162 6.76 17.28 -16.07
CA ASN A 162 8.10 17.81 -16.29
C ASN A 162 8.07 19.28 -16.67
N PHE A 163 7.16 19.68 -17.55
CA PHE A 163 6.96 21.09 -17.89
C PHE A 163 6.64 21.96 -16.66
N LEU A 164 5.77 21.49 -15.77
CA LEU A 164 5.44 22.22 -14.55
C LEU A 164 6.62 22.30 -13.56
N ILE A 165 7.38 21.21 -13.42
CA ILE A 165 8.59 21.18 -12.60
C ILE A 165 9.63 22.16 -13.13
N ASP A 166 9.88 22.13 -14.44
CA ASP A 166 10.85 23.02 -15.09
C ASP A 166 10.39 24.48 -14.97
N THR A 167 9.10 24.76 -15.15
CA THR A 167 8.53 26.11 -14.94
C THR A 167 8.77 26.61 -13.52
N LEU A 168 8.53 25.78 -12.51
CA LEU A 168 8.74 26.19 -11.12
C LEU A 168 10.21 26.33 -10.76
N LEU A 169 11.05 25.39 -11.16
CA LEU A 169 12.48 25.45 -10.89
C LEU A 169 13.11 26.65 -11.58
N ASP A 170 12.88 26.79 -12.88
CA ASP A 170 13.56 27.79 -13.70
C ASP A 170 12.99 29.20 -13.45
N ASP A 171 11.67 29.36 -13.41
CA ASP A 171 11.07 30.70 -13.31
C ASP A 171 10.89 31.17 -11.87
N VAL A 172 10.56 30.28 -10.94
CA VAL A 172 10.23 30.67 -9.55
C VAL A 172 11.41 30.49 -8.62
N ILE A 173 12.00 29.29 -8.58
CA ILE A 173 13.09 29.03 -7.63
C ILE A 173 14.35 29.75 -8.09
N GLU A 174 14.83 29.48 -9.30
CA GLU A 174 16.08 30.03 -9.81
C GLU A 174 15.90 31.46 -10.31
N GLY A 175 14.94 31.65 -11.22
CA GLY A 175 14.71 32.91 -11.92
C GLY A 175 14.22 34.05 -11.03
N GLU A 176 13.51 33.73 -9.94
CA GLU A 176 12.91 34.73 -9.06
C GLU A 176 13.50 34.70 -7.65
N ILE A 177 13.34 33.62 -6.89
CA ILE A 177 13.71 33.59 -5.46
C ILE A 177 15.22 33.67 -5.27
N LEU A 178 15.97 32.77 -5.90
CA LEU A 178 17.42 32.65 -5.70
C LEU A 178 18.19 33.78 -6.39
N SER A 179 17.68 34.32 -7.50
CA SER A 179 18.30 35.44 -8.23
C SER A 179 18.09 36.78 -7.51
N THR A 180 16.92 36.98 -6.90
CA THR A 180 16.53 38.21 -6.19
C THR A 180 17.23 38.31 -4.84
N LEU A 181 17.16 37.26 -4.03
CA LEU A 181 17.75 37.26 -2.69
C LEU A 181 19.28 37.26 -2.74
N LYS A 182 19.90 38.04 -1.84
CA LYS A 182 21.35 38.21 -1.73
C LYS A 182 21.91 37.44 -0.53
N PHE A 183 22.95 36.67 -0.80
CA PHE A 183 23.72 36.00 0.23
C PHE A 183 24.68 36.99 0.87
N ASN A 184 24.33 37.46 2.07
CA ASN A 184 25.08 38.44 2.84
C ASN A 184 25.74 37.78 4.06
N PRO A 185 26.80 36.96 3.90
CA PRO A 185 27.43 36.26 5.02
C PRO A 185 28.00 37.23 6.06
N GLY A 186 28.25 38.50 5.71
CA GLY A 186 28.63 39.52 6.68
C GLY A 186 27.57 39.79 7.75
N LYS A 187 26.31 39.45 7.50
CA LYS A 187 25.19 39.56 8.46
C LYS A 187 25.22 38.52 9.57
N LEU A 188 26.06 37.50 9.43
CA LEU A 188 26.44 36.63 10.55
C LEU A 188 27.21 37.40 11.63
N PHE A 189 27.73 38.60 11.34
CA PHE A 189 28.46 39.44 12.30
C PHE A 189 27.67 40.72 12.59
N PRO A 190 26.80 40.73 13.62
CA PRO A 190 25.85 41.81 13.86
C PRO A 190 26.53 43.18 13.96
N ALA A 191 25.87 44.22 13.47
CA ALA A 191 26.36 45.59 13.55
C ALA A 191 26.60 46.01 15.02
N GLY A 192 27.73 46.66 15.29
CA GLY A 192 28.12 47.08 16.64
C GLY A 192 28.78 45.97 17.49
N SER A 193 28.83 44.73 17.00
CA SER A 193 29.62 43.66 17.64
C SER A 193 31.12 43.85 17.39
N VAL A 194 31.96 43.23 18.22
CA VAL A 194 33.43 43.21 18.03
C VAL A 194 33.86 42.49 16.75
N THR A 195 32.98 41.65 16.18
CA THR A 195 33.20 40.92 14.93
C THR A 195 32.64 41.64 13.71
N SER A 196 31.93 42.77 13.87
CA SER A 196 31.37 43.56 12.77
C SER A 196 32.38 43.92 11.65
N PRO A 197 33.66 44.27 11.95
CA PRO A 197 34.66 44.49 10.89
C PRO A 197 34.91 43.25 10.01
N ILE A 198 34.78 42.04 10.55
CA ILE A 198 34.88 40.77 9.82
C ILE A 198 33.72 40.67 8.82
N GLY A 199 32.52 41.06 9.23
CA GLY A 199 31.35 41.08 8.35
C GLY A 199 31.52 42.00 7.14
N VAL A 200 32.00 43.23 7.36
CA VAL A 200 32.26 44.20 6.29
C VAL A 200 33.28 43.66 5.27
N VAL A 201 34.37 43.06 5.74
CA VAL A 201 35.38 42.47 4.86
C VAL A 201 34.81 41.28 4.08
N THR A 202 34.01 40.43 4.75
CA THR A 202 33.37 39.27 4.12
C THR A 202 32.44 39.71 2.98
N ASP A 203 31.60 40.72 3.19
CA ASP A 203 30.69 41.19 2.14
C ASP A 203 31.45 41.81 0.95
N ILE A 204 32.54 42.55 1.19
CA ILE A 204 33.41 43.07 0.12
C ILE A 204 34.01 41.92 -0.70
N ILE A 205 34.47 40.86 -0.03
CA ILE A 205 35.03 39.68 -0.69
C ILE A 205 33.96 39.00 -1.55
N MET A 206 32.74 38.83 -1.03
CA MET A 206 31.64 38.23 -1.80
C MET A 206 31.27 39.06 -3.02
N GLN A 207 31.21 40.39 -2.88
CA GLN A 207 31.01 41.32 -3.99
C GLN A 207 32.10 41.16 -5.07
N ILE A 208 33.37 40.95 -4.68
CA ILE A 208 34.46 40.74 -5.63
C ILE A 208 34.34 39.36 -6.31
N ILE A 209 34.13 38.29 -5.54
CA ILE A 209 34.01 36.91 -6.04
C ILE A 209 32.89 36.82 -7.07
N PHE A 210 31.73 37.38 -6.74
CA PHE A 210 30.52 37.31 -7.57
C PHE A 210 30.33 38.55 -8.46
N ARG A 211 31.39 39.34 -8.67
CA ARG A 211 31.41 40.51 -9.58
C ARG A 211 30.24 41.48 -9.40
N GLY A 212 29.86 41.72 -8.16
CA GLY A 212 28.77 42.62 -7.79
C GLY A 212 27.40 41.96 -7.65
N ASN A 213 27.27 40.64 -7.86
CA ASN A 213 26.00 39.93 -7.75
C ASN A 213 26.10 38.66 -6.89
N PRO A 214 26.23 38.77 -5.55
CA PRO A 214 26.22 37.63 -4.64
C PRO A 214 24.79 37.13 -4.38
N SER A 215 24.01 36.86 -5.45
CA SER A 215 22.70 36.22 -5.31
C SER A 215 22.86 34.80 -4.76
N TYR A 216 21.83 34.28 -4.10
CA TYR A 216 21.83 32.88 -3.66
C TYR A 216 22.01 31.93 -4.85
N GLU A 217 21.44 32.24 -6.00
CA GLU A 217 21.63 31.49 -7.25
C GLU A 217 23.12 31.34 -7.59
N ASN A 218 23.86 32.45 -7.71
CA ASN A 218 25.28 32.43 -8.06
C ASN A 218 26.13 31.68 -7.02
N VAL A 219 25.79 31.83 -5.74
CA VAL A 219 26.49 31.15 -4.64
C VAL A 219 26.24 29.66 -4.68
N ILE A 220 24.97 29.24 -4.77
CA ILE A 220 24.57 27.83 -4.85
C ILE A 220 25.22 27.19 -6.07
N TYR A 221 25.09 27.78 -7.25
CA TYR A 221 25.67 27.23 -8.47
C TYR A 221 27.20 27.22 -8.48
N SER A 222 27.87 28.09 -7.72
CA SER A 222 29.33 27.98 -7.53
C SER A 222 29.75 26.73 -6.76
N VAL A 223 28.89 26.23 -5.87
CA VAL A 223 29.10 24.98 -5.11
C VAL A 223 28.64 23.78 -5.94
N LEU A 224 27.44 23.82 -6.52
CA LEU A 224 26.89 22.71 -7.29
C LEU A 224 27.79 22.33 -8.48
N ASN A 225 28.38 23.31 -9.16
CA ASN A 225 29.33 23.06 -10.25
C ASN A 225 30.62 22.32 -9.84
N LEU A 226 30.91 22.20 -8.54
CA LEU A 226 32.04 21.42 -8.02
C LEU A 226 31.64 19.98 -7.65
N LEU A 227 30.34 19.69 -7.60
CA LEU A 227 29.81 18.38 -7.27
C LEU A 227 29.77 17.47 -8.51
N PRO A 228 29.65 16.14 -8.33
CA PRO A 228 29.39 15.22 -9.44
C PRO A 228 28.15 15.61 -10.25
N GLU A 229 28.10 15.21 -11.52
CA GLU A 229 27.04 15.56 -12.48
C GLU A 229 25.61 15.37 -11.94
N LYS A 230 25.37 14.28 -11.19
CA LYS A 230 24.07 14.02 -10.55
C LYS A 230 23.63 15.06 -9.51
N TYR A 231 24.52 15.94 -9.07
CA TYR A 231 24.25 17.00 -8.11
C TYR A 231 24.67 18.39 -8.63
N SER A 232 24.90 18.54 -9.94
CA SER A 232 25.44 19.78 -10.52
C SER A 232 24.40 20.89 -10.76
N SER A 233 23.11 20.58 -10.63
CA SER A 233 22.01 21.53 -10.72
C SER A 233 20.88 21.13 -9.77
N LEU A 234 19.95 22.05 -9.47
CA LEU A 234 18.77 21.73 -8.67
C LEU A 234 17.90 20.67 -9.36
N ARG A 235 17.79 20.73 -10.70
CA ARG A 235 17.09 19.71 -11.49
C ARG A 235 17.74 18.33 -11.38
N ASN A 236 19.07 18.24 -11.43
CA ASN A 236 19.78 16.96 -11.30
C ASN A 236 19.64 16.39 -9.89
N ILE A 237 19.65 17.24 -8.86
CA ILE A 237 19.38 16.84 -7.48
C ILE A 237 17.95 16.30 -7.36
N LEU A 238 16.96 17.03 -7.88
CA LEU A 238 15.56 16.61 -7.86
C LEU A 238 15.37 15.26 -8.57
N ASN A 239 16.02 15.08 -9.74
CA ASN A 239 15.94 13.83 -10.47
C ASN A 239 16.55 12.68 -9.66
N THR A 240 17.77 12.88 -9.17
CA THR A 240 18.53 11.86 -8.45
C THR A 240 17.86 11.42 -7.14
N VAL A 241 17.25 12.36 -6.41
CA VAL A 241 16.74 12.13 -5.04
C VAL A 241 15.24 11.80 -5.03
N VAL A 242 14.50 12.19 -6.07
CA VAL A 242 13.04 12.07 -6.08
C VAL A 242 12.53 11.43 -7.37
N MET A 243 12.80 12.02 -8.53
CA MET A 243 12.14 11.59 -9.77
C MET A 243 12.58 10.19 -10.20
N ASP A 244 13.88 9.95 -10.29
CA ASP A 244 14.43 8.66 -10.74
C ASP A 244 14.16 7.53 -9.74
N GLU A 245 13.93 7.89 -8.47
CA GLU A 245 13.73 6.94 -7.39
C GLU A 245 12.26 6.55 -7.20
N TYR A 246 11.32 7.48 -7.45
CA TYR A 246 9.90 7.28 -7.12
C TYR A 246 8.92 7.52 -8.27
N MET A 247 9.31 8.17 -9.37
CA MET A 247 8.42 8.47 -10.51
C MET A 247 8.65 7.50 -11.68
N THR A 248 8.18 6.26 -11.52
CA THR A 248 8.21 5.21 -12.55
C THR A 248 7.23 5.51 -13.68
N GLN A 249 7.31 4.79 -14.82
CA GLN A 249 6.34 4.97 -15.91
C GLN A 249 4.90 4.70 -15.44
N SER A 250 4.69 3.65 -14.63
CA SER A 250 3.37 3.35 -14.06
C SER A 250 2.81 4.45 -13.16
N GLN A 251 3.67 5.20 -12.47
CA GLN A 251 3.25 6.39 -11.72
C GLN A 251 2.74 7.49 -12.65
N TYR A 252 3.45 7.76 -13.75
CA TYR A 252 2.98 8.72 -14.75
C TYR A 252 1.67 8.29 -15.40
N ASP A 253 1.55 7.01 -15.76
CA ASP A 253 0.33 6.46 -16.38
C ASP A 253 -0.86 6.56 -15.42
N SER A 254 -0.64 6.32 -14.12
CA SER A 254 -1.68 6.51 -13.09
C SER A 254 -2.14 7.97 -12.98
N ILE A 255 -1.19 8.91 -12.96
CA ILE A 255 -1.49 10.35 -12.92
C ILE A 255 -2.28 10.73 -14.18
N GLY A 256 -1.85 10.27 -15.35
CA GLY A 256 -2.50 10.51 -16.63
C GLY A 256 -3.92 9.96 -16.66
N TYR A 257 -4.11 8.70 -16.29
CA TYR A 257 -5.43 8.08 -16.15
C TYR A 257 -6.32 8.87 -15.20
N THR A 258 -5.80 9.30 -14.05
CA THR A 258 -6.56 10.08 -13.06
C THR A 258 -7.01 11.42 -13.65
N ILE A 259 -6.09 12.18 -14.26
CA ILE A 259 -6.40 13.47 -14.90
C ILE A 259 -7.45 13.27 -16.00
N GLY A 260 -7.23 12.28 -16.86
CA GLY A 260 -8.16 11.92 -17.93
C GLY A 260 -9.54 11.56 -17.40
N ARG A 261 -9.64 10.72 -16.37
CA ARG A 261 -10.90 10.36 -15.72
C ARG A 261 -11.61 11.54 -15.09
N MET A 262 -10.88 12.46 -14.44
CA MET A 262 -11.45 13.68 -13.90
C MET A 262 -12.05 14.54 -15.02
N LEU A 263 -11.28 14.79 -16.09
CA LEU A 263 -11.75 15.56 -17.25
C LEU A 263 -12.97 14.89 -17.88
N ARG A 264 -12.88 13.58 -18.13
CA ARG A 264 -13.95 12.74 -18.70
C ARG A 264 -15.22 12.82 -17.89
N SER A 265 -15.13 12.74 -16.55
CA SER A 265 -16.29 12.81 -15.66
C SER A 265 -17.03 14.16 -15.68
N LEU A 266 -16.45 15.18 -16.30
CA LEU A 266 -17.02 16.52 -16.43
C LEU A 266 -17.44 16.84 -17.87
N VAL A 267 -17.18 15.94 -18.81
CA VAL A 267 -17.49 16.14 -20.23
C VAL A 267 -18.23 14.97 -20.89
N GLU A 268 -18.35 13.83 -20.22
CA GLU A 268 -19.11 12.67 -20.65
C GLU A 268 -20.16 12.27 -19.61
N ASP A 269 -21.42 12.24 -20.04
CA ASP A 269 -22.52 11.63 -19.32
C ASP A 269 -22.77 10.22 -19.87
N THR A 270 -23.03 9.28 -18.97
CA THR A 270 -23.49 7.92 -19.28
C THR A 270 -24.87 7.88 -19.94
N ASN A 271 -25.67 8.96 -19.85
CA ASN A 271 -26.96 9.10 -20.51
C ASN A 271 -27.09 10.42 -21.28
N PRO A 272 -26.33 10.60 -22.38
CA PRO A 272 -26.21 11.88 -23.09
C PRO A 272 -27.53 12.37 -23.73
N ALA A 273 -28.56 11.54 -23.76
CA ALA A 273 -29.90 11.90 -24.24
C ALA A 273 -30.68 12.80 -23.25
N GLU A 274 -30.34 12.77 -21.95
CA GLU A 274 -31.00 13.53 -20.89
C GLU A 274 -30.09 14.68 -20.41
N LYS A 275 -30.00 15.75 -21.21
CA LYS A 275 -29.23 16.95 -20.85
C LYS A 275 -29.76 17.59 -19.56
N SER A 276 -28.89 18.15 -18.71
CA SER A 276 -29.20 18.84 -17.43
C SER A 276 -29.62 17.96 -16.25
N ASP A 277 -28.64 17.47 -15.49
CA ASP A 277 -28.78 16.89 -14.15
C ASP A 277 -28.66 17.95 -13.02
N LEU A 278 -28.19 19.15 -13.32
CA LEU A 278 -28.13 20.27 -12.38
C LEU A 278 -29.54 20.86 -12.14
N ASP A 279 -30.05 20.66 -10.93
CA ASP A 279 -31.34 21.14 -10.38
C ASP A 279 -32.62 20.43 -10.84
N VAL A 280 -32.55 19.19 -11.32
CA VAL A 280 -33.75 18.37 -11.56
C VAL A 280 -33.98 17.40 -10.39
N THR A 281 -35.02 17.67 -9.58
CA THR A 281 -35.57 16.62 -8.70
C THR A 281 -36.49 15.73 -9.53
N LEU A 282 -35.98 14.60 -10.00
CA LEU A 282 -36.82 13.53 -10.54
C LEU A 282 -37.58 12.87 -9.37
N VAL A 283 -38.77 13.38 -9.06
CA VAL A 283 -39.71 12.69 -8.16
C VAL A 283 -40.38 11.58 -8.96
N TYR A 284 -39.75 10.40 -8.98
CA TYR A 284 -40.39 9.18 -9.42
C TYR A 284 -41.02 8.49 -8.21
N ASP A 285 -42.35 8.45 -8.19
CA ASP A 285 -43.17 7.84 -7.14
C ASP A 285 -43.59 6.40 -7.48
N GLY A 286 -43.11 5.87 -8.61
CA GLY A 286 -43.29 4.48 -9.00
C GLY A 286 -42.27 3.53 -8.35
N PRO A 287 -42.50 2.20 -8.46
CA PRO A 287 -41.50 1.22 -8.08
C PRO A 287 -40.33 1.23 -9.07
N VAL A 288 -39.13 1.63 -8.62
CA VAL A 288 -37.90 1.43 -9.39
C VAL A 288 -37.33 0.08 -9.01
N GLU A 289 -37.13 -0.81 -10.00
CA GLU A 289 -36.27 -1.97 -9.76
C GLU A 289 -34.83 -1.47 -9.61
N PRO A 290 -34.22 -1.61 -8.42
CA PRO A 290 -32.87 -1.12 -8.22
C PRO A 290 -31.92 -1.92 -9.10
N GLU A 291 -30.98 -1.25 -9.74
CA GLU A 291 -29.86 -1.92 -10.39
C GLU A 291 -29.07 -2.73 -9.35
N VAL A 292 -28.80 -4.00 -9.62
CA VAL A 292 -28.18 -4.94 -8.67
C VAL A 292 -26.78 -5.28 -9.16
N THR A 293 -25.77 -4.58 -8.63
CA THR A 293 -24.36 -4.74 -9.05
C THR A 293 -23.43 -4.83 -7.85
N GLN A 294 -22.19 -5.25 -8.08
CA GLN A 294 -21.12 -5.20 -7.08
C GLN A 294 -20.67 -3.76 -6.77
N ASP A 295 -20.66 -2.88 -7.78
CA ASP A 295 -20.25 -1.48 -7.63
C ASP A 295 -21.12 -0.72 -6.62
N ASN A 296 -22.43 -0.96 -6.67
CA ASN A 296 -23.37 -0.41 -5.68
C ASN A 296 -23.57 -1.30 -4.44
N MET A 297 -22.78 -2.38 -4.34
CA MET A 297 -22.71 -3.37 -3.26
C MET A 297 -24.03 -4.06 -2.94
N ARG A 298 -25.00 -4.06 -3.87
CA ARG A 298 -26.22 -4.89 -3.72
C ARG A 298 -25.94 -6.35 -4.01
N LEU A 299 -24.93 -6.64 -4.83
CA LEU A 299 -24.27 -7.95 -4.84
C LEU A 299 -23.06 -7.93 -3.89
N PRO A 300 -22.71 -9.08 -3.30
CA PRO A 300 -21.47 -9.23 -2.55
C PRO A 300 -20.24 -8.78 -3.35
N SER A 301 -19.43 -7.92 -2.73
CA SER A 301 -18.13 -7.45 -3.25
C SER A 301 -17.03 -7.84 -2.26
N ASN A 302 -15.77 -7.78 -2.70
CA ASN A 302 -14.59 -8.05 -1.86
C ASN A 302 -14.62 -9.44 -1.25
N ILE A 303 -14.95 -10.44 -2.07
CA ILE A 303 -15.05 -11.82 -1.62
C ILE A 303 -13.63 -12.38 -1.50
N GLY A 304 -13.13 -12.44 -0.27
CA GLY A 304 -11.81 -12.98 0.05
C GLY A 304 -11.93 -14.32 0.78
N THR A 305 -10.92 -15.19 0.62
CA THR A 305 -10.83 -16.44 1.38
C THR A 305 -9.46 -16.59 2.04
N THR A 306 -9.43 -17.22 3.21
CA THR A 306 -8.23 -17.38 4.05
C THR A 306 -8.24 -18.72 4.78
N PHE A 307 -7.10 -19.10 5.38
CA PHE A 307 -7.04 -20.14 6.41
C PHE A 307 -7.17 -19.50 7.79
N THR A 308 -8.00 -20.05 8.67
CA THR A 308 -8.15 -19.56 10.06
C THR A 308 -7.89 -20.64 11.12
N GLY A 309 -7.82 -21.89 10.68
CA GLY A 309 -7.63 -23.10 11.48
C GLY A 309 -7.03 -24.18 10.58
N ASP A 310 -7.44 -25.43 10.77
CA ASP A 310 -6.96 -26.56 9.98
C ASP A 310 -7.41 -26.46 8.51
N ALA A 311 -6.46 -26.22 7.60
CA ALA A 311 -6.70 -26.08 6.16
C ALA A 311 -7.32 -27.32 5.49
N SER A 312 -7.26 -28.49 6.13
CA SER A 312 -7.85 -29.73 5.63
C SER A 312 -9.34 -29.88 5.97
N THR A 313 -9.85 -29.10 6.93
CA THR A 313 -11.23 -29.22 7.43
C THR A 313 -11.99 -27.90 7.57
N GLU A 314 -11.30 -26.77 7.39
CA GLU A 314 -11.86 -25.43 7.61
C GLU A 314 -11.51 -24.44 6.49
N ARG A 315 -12.39 -23.46 6.31
CA ARG A 315 -12.20 -22.31 5.40
C ARG A 315 -12.93 -21.09 5.93
N SER A 316 -12.32 -19.91 5.82
CA SER A 316 -12.99 -18.65 6.12
C SER A 316 -13.15 -17.78 4.88
N ILE A 317 -14.25 -17.01 4.86
CA ILE A 317 -14.65 -16.14 3.77
C ILE A 317 -15.06 -14.79 4.35
N ASN A 318 -14.67 -13.69 3.71
CA ASN A 318 -15.22 -12.37 3.98
C ASN A 318 -15.86 -11.78 2.73
N TRP A 319 -16.82 -10.89 2.91
CA TRP A 319 -17.38 -10.07 1.83
C TRP A 319 -18.07 -8.84 2.39
N TYR A 320 -18.44 -7.94 1.49
CA TYR A 320 -19.14 -6.72 1.82
C TYR A 320 -20.43 -6.57 1.02
N THR A 321 -21.43 -5.95 1.65
CA THR A 321 -22.67 -5.53 0.99
C THR A 321 -23.05 -4.12 1.42
N LYS A 322 -24.00 -3.53 0.70
CA LYS A 322 -24.62 -2.26 1.05
C LYS A 322 -25.22 -2.33 2.46
N TYR A 323 -25.09 -1.26 3.25
CA TYR A 323 -25.56 -1.20 4.65
C TYR A 323 -27.02 -1.62 4.88
N SER A 324 -27.88 -1.52 3.86
CA SER A 324 -29.28 -1.94 3.93
C SER A 324 -29.49 -3.45 3.88
N LEU A 325 -28.49 -4.22 3.43
CA LEU A 325 -28.52 -5.68 3.29
C LEU A 325 -27.92 -6.34 4.52
N LYS A 326 -28.77 -6.79 5.44
CA LYS A 326 -28.33 -7.30 6.75
C LYS A 326 -28.10 -8.81 6.79
N ASN A 327 -28.55 -9.54 5.77
CA ASN A 327 -28.41 -10.99 5.74
C ASN A 327 -27.02 -11.38 5.24
N SER A 328 -26.46 -12.43 5.84
CA SER A 328 -25.16 -13.01 5.47
C SER A 328 -25.34 -14.47 5.08
N ASP A 329 -26.18 -14.72 4.08
CA ASP A 329 -26.52 -16.06 3.65
C ASP A 329 -25.38 -16.66 2.82
N ILE A 330 -25.17 -17.96 2.99
CA ILE A 330 -24.20 -18.74 2.23
C ILE A 330 -24.80 -20.10 1.87
N GLN A 331 -24.56 -20.53 0.64
CA GLN A 331 -24.89 -21.87 0.18
C GLN A 331 -23.61 -22.59 -0.20
N ILE A 332 -23.52 -23.86 0.19
CA ILE A 332 -22.38 -24.73 -0.09
C ILE A 332 -22.92 -26.01 -0.72
N ALA A 333 -22.26 -26.49 -1.76
CA ALA A 333 -22.57 -27.73 -2.43
C ALA A 333 -21.29 -28.57 -2.62
N GLU A 334 -21.45 -29.87 -2.80
CA GLU A 334 -20.36 -30.71 -3.32
C GLU A 334 -19.93 -30.19 -4.70
N TYR A 335 -18.65 -30.30 -5.03
CA TYR A 335 -18.12 -29.77 -6.28
C TYR A 335 -18.81 -30.37 -7.51
N SER A 336 -19.17 -29.49 -8.43
CA SER A 336 -19.68 -29.78 -9.76
C SER A 336 -19.30 -28.61 -10.66
N GLU A 337 -19.03 -28.86 -11.94
CA GLU A 337 -18.83 -27.78 -12.93
C GLU A 337 -20.06 -26.88 -13.07
N ASN A 338 -21.27 -27.42 -12.80
CA ASN A 338 -22.54 -26.70 -12.85
C ASN A 338 -23.31 -26.92 -11.54
N PRO A 339 -22.87 -26.31 -10.44
CA PRO A 339 -23.40 -26.61 -9.11
C PRO A 339 -24.86 -26.16 -9.01
N THR A 340 -25.70 -27.04 -8.46
CA THR A 340 -27.06 -26.67 -8.04
C THR A 340 -27.04 -26.41 -6.54
N PHE A 341 -27.20 -25.14 -6.16
CA PHE A 341 -27.26 -24.76 -4.76
C PHE A 341 -28.65 -25.02 -4.16
N THR A 342 -28.66 -25.50 -2.91
CA THR A 342 -29.87 -25.69 -2.11
C THR A 342 -29.60 -25.18 -0.69
N ASP A 343 -30.64 -25.06 0.13
CA ASP A 343 -30.49 -24.65 1.54
C ASP A 343 -29.91 -25.76 2.45
N LYS A 344 -29.63 -26.94 1.88
CA LYS A 344 -29.02 -28.06 2.61
C LYS A 344 -27.50 -28.03 2.44
N LEU A 345 -26.79 -27.92 3.55
CA LEU A 345 -25.33 -28.08 3.59
C LEU A 345 -24.91 -29.54 3.29
N PRO A 346 -23.71 -29.75 2.71
CA PRO A 346 -23.13 -31.08 2.59
C PRO A 346 -22.98 -31.75 3.96
N LYS A 347 -23.02 -33.08 3.98
CA LYS A 347 -22.99 -33.85 5.24
C LYS A 347 -21.72 -33.55 6.05
N GLY A 348 -21.90 -33.08 7.28
CA GLY A 348 -20.82 -32.78 8.23
C GLY A 348 -20.35 -31.33 8.21
N VAL A 349 -20.63 -30.60 7.13
CA VAL A 349 -20.27 -29.19 6.99
C VAL A 349 -21.14 -28.33 7.89
N LYS A 350 -20.49 -27.42 8.62
CA LYS A 350 -21.14 -26.41 9.46
C LYS A 350 -20.66 -25.03 9.04
N VAL A 351 -21.55 -24.06 9.15
CA VAL A 351 -21.29 -22.67 8.82
C VAL A 351 -21.66 -21.81 10.01
N SER A 352 -20.77 -20.90 10.37
CA SER A 352 -21.06 -19.77 11.26
C SER A 352 -20.84 -18.48 10.49
N THR A 353 -21.82 -17.58 10.47
CA THR A 353 -21.69 -16.27 9.81
C THR A 353 -21.83 -15.15 10.82
N THR A 354 -21.11 -14.05 10.59
CA THR A 354 -21.25 -12.80 11.35
C THR A 354 -21.41 -11.63 10.39
N SER A 355 -22.10 -10.58 10.84
CA SER A 355 -22.33 -9.36 10.09
C SER A 355 -22.15 -8.16 11.00
N GLU A 356 -21.41 -7.16 10.53
CA GLU A 356 -21.19 -5.92 11.26
C GLU A 356 -21.33 -4.71 10.33
N LEU A 357 -21.94 -3.65 10.84
CA LEU A 357 -22.03 -2.37 10.14
C LEU A 357 -20.72 -1.62 10.37
N VAL A 358 -19.99 -1.34 9.31
CA VAL A 358 -18.68 -0.65 9.36
C VAL A 358 -18.70 0.58 8.47
N LYS A 359 -17.85 1.56 8.82
CA LYS A 359 -17.68 2.79 8.03
C LYS A 359 -16.43 2.66 7.18
N ARG A 360 -16.57 2.87 5.87
CA ARG A 360 -15.48 2.79 4.87
C ARG A 360 -15.20 4.15 4.27
N GLU A 361 -13.92 4.47 4.12
CA GLU A 361 -13.47 5.78 3.67
C GLU A 361 -13.27 5.81 2.16
N TYR A 362 -13.68 6.93 1.58
CA TYR A 362 -13.48 7.26 0.17
C TYR A 362 -12.93 8.68 0.09
N PRO A 363 -11.94 8.92 -0.79
CA PRO A 363 -11.51 10.26 -1.10
C PRO A 363 -12.60 11.00 -1.90
N GLY A 364 -12.87 12.26 -1.54
CA GLY A 364 -13.72 13.15 -2.32
C GLY A 364 -13.06 13.60 -3.62
N VAL A 365 -11.74 13.82 -3.56
CA VAL A 365 -10.87 13.97 -4.73
C VAL A 365 -9.79 12.91 -4.63
N ASP A 366 -9.71 12.06 -5.64
CA ASP A 366 -8.82 10.91 -5.70
C ASP A 366 -7.72 11.16 -6.74
N LEU A 367 -6.46 11.16 -6.30
CA LEU A 367 -5.30 11.19 -7.17
C LEU A 367 -4.58 9.83 -7.26
N GLY A 368 -5.25 8.74 -6.86
CA GLY A 368 -4.72 7.38 -6.84
C GLY A 368 -3.80 7.10 -5.66
N ILE A 369 -2.78 7.94 -5.42
CA ILE A 369 -1.85 7.82 -4.28
C ILE A 369 -2.23 8.68 -3.08
N ILE A 370 -2.96 9.76 -3.33
CA ILE A 370 -3.39 10.72 -2.31
C ILE A 370 -4.86 11.05 -2.53
N GLY A 371 -5.61 11.01 -1.43
CA GLY A 371 -7.01 11.41 -1.37
C GLY A 371 -7.18 12.71 -0.60
N PHE A 372 -8.08 13.59 -1.07
CA PHE A 372 -8.51 14.77 -0.32
C PHE A 372 -9.98 14.70 0.01
N ILE A 373 -10.38 15.41 1.07
CA ILE A 373 -11.79 15.56 1.46
C ILE A 373 -12.43 14.18 1.70
N SER A 374 -11.78 13.36 2.52
CA SER A 374 -12.27 12.02 2.83
C SER A 374 -13.68 12.06 3.41
N TYR A 375 -14.54 11.20 2.88
CA TYR A 375 -15.88 10.95 3.41
C TYR A 375 -16.05 9.46 3.69
N GLY A 376 -16.97 9.12 4.59
CA GLY A 376 -17.19 7.74 4.99
C GLY A 376 -18.60 7.26 4.65
N ILE A 377 -18.69 6.07 4.06
CA ILE A 377 -19.94 5.39 3.73
C ILE A 377 -20.09 4.18 4.65
N ASN A 378 -21.30 3.98 5.19
CA ASN A 378 -21.60 2.76 5.92
C ASN A 378 -21.83 1.59 4.95
N VAL A 379 -21.26 0.43 5.26
CA VAL A 379 -21.42 -0.84 4.55
C VAL A 379 -21.53 -1.96 5.57
N ASN A 380 -22.09 -3.11 5.19
CA ASN A 380 -22.02 -4.29 6.03
C ASN A 380 -20.82 -5.14 5.62
N ARG A 381 -19.98 -5.47 6.60
CA ARG A 381 -18.97 -6.51 6.47
C ARG A 381 -19.56 -7.81 6.97
N HIS A 382 -19.33 -8.87 6.23
CA HIS A 382 -19.77 -10.21 6.58
C HIS A 382 -18.57 -11.14 6.60
N THR A 383 -18.59 -12.10 7.52
CA THR A 383 -17.62 -13.18 7.56
C THR A 383 -18.34 -14.51 7.73
N ALA A 384 -17.75 -15.57 7.19
CA ALA A 384 -18.20 -16.94 7.37
C ALA A 384 -17.01 -17.83 7.71
N THR A 385 -17.17 -18.67 8.74
CA THR A 385 -16.25 -19.77 9.04
C THR A 385 -16.97 -21.07 8.75
N ILE A 386 -16.37 -21.87 7.87
CA ILE A 386 -16.87 -23.16 7.42
C ILE A 386 -15.99 -24.24 8.05
N THR A 387 -16.61 -25.20 8.72
CA THR A 387 -15.92 -26.31 9.40
C THR A 387 -16.52 -27.66 9.01
N GLY A 388 -15.81 -28.74 9.29
CA GLY A 388 -16.26 -30.10 8.96
C GLY A 388 -16.21 -30.43 7.47
N LEU A 389 -15.39 -29.68 6.70
CA LEU A 389 -15.00 -30.05 5.35
C LEU A 389 -14.16 -31.33 5.41
N LYS A 390 -14.17 -32.10 4.32
CA LYS A 390 -13.33 -33.29 4.20
C LYS A 390 -11.97 -32.91 3.59
N PRO A 391 -10.85 -33.47 4.08
CA PRO A 391 -9.54 -33.28 3.45
C PRO A 391 -9.55 -33.61 1.95
N GLY A 392 -8.75 -32.88 1.16
CA GLY A 392 -8.55 -33.11 -0.27
C GLY A 392 -9.81 -33.02 -1.12
N THR A 393 -10.83 -32.31 -0.63
CA THR A 393 -12.15 -32.24 -1.27
C THR A 393 -12.45 -30.83 -1.74
N LYS A 394 -13.03 -30.73 -2.95
CA LYS A 394 -13.56 -29.50 -3.52
C LYS A 394 -15.03 -29.30 -3.16
N TYR A 395 -15.40 -28.05 -2.88
CA TYR A 395 -16.77 -27.60 -2.68
C TYR A 395 -17.04 -26.35 -3.51
N CYS A 396 -18.28 -26.19 -3.97
CA CYS A 396 -18.74 -24.93 -4.55
C CYS A 396 -19.46 -24.12 -3.47
N TYR A 397 -19.27 -22.81 -3.46
CA TYR A 397 -19.98 -21.91 -2.56
C TYR A 397 -20.45 -20.64 -3.28
N ARG A 398 -21.44 -19.97 -2.69
CA ARG A 398 -21.82 -18.59 -3.02
C ARG A 398 -22.35 -17.89 -1.78
N VAL A 399 -22.11 -16.59 -1.69
CA VAL A 399 -22.58 -15.73 -0.60
C VAL A 399 -23.61 -14.74 -1.12
N GLY A 400 -24.47 -14.20 -0.26
CA GLY A 400 -25.51 -13.28 -0.72
C GLY A 400 -26.61 -12.99 0.30
N ASP A 401 -27.73 -12.51 -0.23
CA ASP A 401 -28.97 -12.27 0.51
C ASP A 401 -30.10 -13.10 -0.13
N ALA A 402 -30.44 -14.22 0.51
CA ALA A 402 -31.40 -15.19 0.01
C ALA A 402 -32.81 -14.59 -0.11
N LYS A 403 -33.14 -13.60 0.72
CA LYS A 403 -34.44 -12.91 0.69
C LYS A 403 -34.68 -12.20 -0.64
N TYR A 404 -33.63 -11.63 -1.23
CA TYR A 404 -33.71 -10.92 -2.51
C TYR A 404 -33.28 -11.79 -3.69
N GLY A 405 -32.70 -12.97 -3.44
CA GLY A 405 -32.10 -13.81 -4.47
C GLY A 405 -30.83 -13.21 -5.06
N TRP A 406 -30.17 -12.30 -4.32
CA TRP A 406 -28.97 -11.59 -4.75
C TRP A 406 -27.75 -12.36 -4.28
N TRP A 407 -27.15 -13.12 -5.19
CA TRP A 407 -26.03 -14.02 -4.92
C TRP A 407 -24.78 -13.57 -5.68
N SER A 408 -23.61 -13.81 -5.09
CA SER A 408 -22.34 -13.75 -5.79
C SER A 408 -22.27 -14.77 -6.92
N GLY A 409 -21.25 -14.62 -7.77
CA GLY A 409 -20.76 -15.74 -8.58
C GLY A 409 -20.29 -16.91 -7.71
N THR A 410 -20.11 -18.08 -8.32
CA THR A 410 -19.64 -19.29 -7.64
C THR A 410 -18.16 -19.18 -7.30
N GLY A 411 -17.81 -19.37 -6.04
CA GLY A 411 -16.44 -19.63 -5.59
C GLY A 411 -16.20 -21.13 -5.35
N ILE A 412 -14.93 -21.52 -5.35
CA ILE A 412 -14.49 -22.89 -5.05
C ILE A 412 -13.71 -22.89 -3.73
N ILE A 413 -13.93 -23.92 -2.92
CA ILE A 413 -13.09 -24.23 -1.77
C ILE A 413 -12.40 -25.54 -2.07
N GLU A 414 -11.06 -25.54 -2.10
CA GLU A 414 -10.26 -26.75 -2.06
C GLU A 414 -9.57 -26.83 -0.69
N THR A 415 -9.70 -27.98 -0.05
CA THR A 415 -9.11 -28.26 1.27
C THR A 415 -7.77 -28.96 1.11
N ALA A 416 -6.86 -28.73 2.05
CA ALA A 416 -5.62 -29.48 2.14
C ALA A 416 -5.92 -30.99 2.23
N ASP A 417 -5.09 -31.81 1.58
CA ASP A 417 -5.27 -33.26 1.51
C ASP A 417 -4.41 -34.02 2.52
N ASN A 418 -3.64 -33.30 3.33
CA ASN A 418 -2.66 -33.84 4.27
C ASN A 418 -1.59 -34.72 3.60
N SER A 419 -1.32 -34.46 2.31
CA SER A 419 -0.16 -35.02 1.61
C SER A 419 1.11 -34.23 1.96
N ASP A 420 2.22 -34.62 1.36
CA ASP A 420 3.51 -33.92 1.43
C ASP A 420 3.85 -33.21 0.11
N SER A 421 2.87 -33.00 -0.78
CA SER A 421 3.06 -32.43 -2.10
C SER A 421 2.01 -31.37 -2.42
N PHE A 422 2.43 -30.14 -2.72
CA PHE A 422 1.54 -29.04 -3.11
C PHE A 422 2.31 -27.87 -3.73
N THR A 423 1.61 -27.04 -4.52
CA THR A 423 2.12 -25.78 -5.06
C THR A 423 1.40 -24.60 -4.38
N PHE A 424 2.14 -23.57 -4.00
CA PHE A 424 1.59 -22.27 -3.59
C PHE A 424 2.34 -21.14 -4.30
N PHE A 425 1.79 -19.93 -4.23
CA PHE A 425 2.38 -18.76 -4.86
C PHE A 425 2.89 -17.76 -3.83
N HIS A 426 4.03 -17.13 -4.12
CA HIS A 426 4.51 -15.94 -3.42
C HIS A 426 4.28 -14.72 -4.30
N VAL A 427 3.67 -13.69 -3.72
CA VAL A 427 3.42 -12.39 -4.32
C VAL A 427 3.70 -11.31 -3.28
N SER A 428 4.01 -10.10 -3.73
CA SER A 428 4.25 -8.96 -2.86
C SER A 428 3.86 -7.68 -3.59
N ASP A 429 3.49 -6.65 -2.83
CA ASP A 429 3.27 -5.30 -3.34
C ASP A 429 2.25 -5.30 -4.49
N GLU A 430 1.11 -5.98 -4.31
CA GLU A 430 0.03 -6.04 -5.31
C GLU A 430 -0.60 -4.67 -5.58
N GLN A 431 -0.33 -3.71 -4.70
CA GLN A 431 -0.81 -2.35 -4.75
C GLN A 431 -0.72 -1.69 -6.13
N SER A 432 -1.77 -0.94 -6.41
CA SER A 432 -1.97 -0.18 -7.64
C SER A 432 -2.80 1.05 -7.31
N GLN A 433 -2.83 2.03 -8.21
CA GLN A 433 -3.42 3.34 -7.91
C GLN A 433 -4.85 3.48 -8.43
N ASN A 434 -5.22 2.70 -9.44
CA ASN A 434 -6.52 2.76 -10.09
C ASN A 434 -6.99 1.38 -10.60
N ALA A 435 -8.26 1.30 -10.99
CA ALA A 435 -8.90 0.06 -11.44
C ALA A 435 -8.17 -0.64 -12.61
N VAL A 436 -7.62 0.13 -13.56
CA VAL A 436 -6.92 -0.42 -14.72
C VAL A 436 -5.64 -1.13 -14.29
N GLN A 437 -4.87 -0.50 -13.40
CA GLN A 437 -3.62 -1.07 -12.88
C GLN A 437 -3.87 -2.29 -11.98
N TYR A 438 -4.94 -2.31 -11.19
CA TYR A 438 -5.34 -3.54 -10.47
C TYR A 438 -5.70 -4.70 -11.43
N GLY A 439 -5.99 -4.42 -12.69
CA GLY A 439 -6.07 -5.44 -13.74
C GLY A 439 -4.76 -6.22 -13.91
N THR A 440 -3.60 -5.61 -13.65
CA THR A 440 -2.29 -6.31 -13.66
C THR A 440 -2.20 -7.33 -12.54
N TRP A 441 -2.64 -6.99 -11.32
CA TRP A 441 -2.76 -7.96 -10.23
C TRP A 441 -3.70 -9.12 -10.62
N GLY A 442 -4.84 -8.81 -11.25
CA GLY A 442 -5.73 -9.83 -11.81
C GLY A 442 -5.04 -10.76 -12.81
N LYS A 443 -4.25 -10.19 -13.74
CA LYS A 443 -3.44 -10.95 -14.71
C LYS A 443 -2.40 -11.85 -14.04
N VAL A 444 -1.77 -11.40 -12.94
CA VAL A 444 -0.84 -12.21 -12.15
C VAL A 444 -1.56 -13.45 -11.61
N VAL A 445 -2.71 -13.26 -10.95
CA VAL A 445 -3.52 -14.35 -10.40
C VAL A 445 -3.90 -15.36 -11.48
N ASP A 446 -4.44 -14.87 -12.60
CA ASP A 446 -4.90 -15.72 -13.71
C ASP A 446 -3.75 -16.46 -14.39
N THR A 447 -2.60 -15.81 -14.57
CA THR A 447 -1.42 -16.41 -15.18
C THR A 447 -0.80 -17.47 -14.29
N ALA A 448 -0.65 -17.18 -13.00
CA ALA A 448 -0.13 -18.13 -12.02
C ALA A 448 -0.98 -19.42 -11.98
N LEU A 449 -2.31 -19.29 -11.86
CA LEU A 449 -3.22 -20.44 -11.81
C LEU A 449 -3.38 -21.17 -13.14
N ARG A 450 -3.18 -20.48 -14.28
CA ARG A 450 -3.15 -21.13 -15.59
C ARG A 450 -1.88 -21.95 -15.79
N MET A 451 -0.73 -21.45 -15.34
CA MET A 451 0.56 -22.14 -15.45
C MET A 451 0.70 -23.28 -14.44
N PHE A 452 0.10 -23.10 -13.26
CA PHE A 452 0.12 -24.04 -12.14
C PHE A 452 -1.33 -24.28 -11.64
N PRO A 453 -2.14 -25.03 -12.40
CA PRO A 453 -3.55 -25.29 -12.06
C PRO A 453 -3.75 -26.06 -10.75
N GLU A 454 -2.69 -26.66 -10.21
CA GLU A 454 -2.65 -27.31 -8.91
C GLU A 454 -2.36 -26.35 -7.73
N GLY A 455 -2.04 -25.09 -8.01
CA GLY A 455 -1.73 -24.06 -7.02
C GLY A 455 -2.86 -23.85 -6.00
N LYS A 456 -2.51 -23.77 -4.71
CA LYS A 456 -3.47 -23.85 -3.61
C LYS A 456 -3.84 -22.51 -2.96
N PHE A 457 -2.87 -21.60 -2.85
CA PHE A 457 -3.06 -20.29 -2.21
C PHE A 457 -1.93 -19.32 -2.59
N PHE A 458 -2.12 -18.04 -2.29
CA PHE A 458 -1.13 -16.99 -2.36
C PHE A 458 -0.65 -16.62 -0.94
N ALA A 459 0.65 -16.71 -0.69
CA ALA A 459 1.32 -16.06 0.42
C ALA A 459 1.71 -14.64 -0.04
N SER A 460 1.01 -13.63 0.48
CA SER A 460 1.22 -12.22 0.14
C SER A 460 2.12 -11.57 1.17
N ALA A 461 3.24 -11.00 0.73
CA ALA A 461 4.22 -10.35 1.59
C ALA A 461 3.88 -8.89 1.95
N GLY A 462 2.66 -8.40 1.73
CA GLY A 462 2.21 -7.07 2.17
C GLY A 462 2.07 -6.06 1.05
N ASP A 463 1.55 -4.87 1.39
CA ASP A 463 1.23 -3.77 0.47
C ASP A 463 0.20 -4.19 -0.59
N GLN A 464 -0.94 -4.69 -0.12
CA GLN A 464 -2.05 -5.10 -1.01
C GLN A 464 -2.71 -3.88 -1.69
N VAL A 465 -2.72 -2.73 -1.02
CA VAL A 465 -3.29 -1.48 -1.56
C VAL A 465 -2.42 -0.27 -1.26
N ASP A 466 -2.47 0.74 -2.13
CA ASP A 466 -1.59 1.91 -2.05
C ASP A 466 -2.05 2.92 -0.99
N TYR A 467 -3.35 3.16 -0.89
CA TYR A 467 -3.93 3.96 0.18
C TYR A 467 -4.89 3.11 1.01
N THR A 468 -4.39 2.60 2.14
CA THR A 468 -5.08 1.58 2.95
C THR A 468 -6.49 1.94 3.42
N LYS A 469 -6.80 3.23 3.62
CA LYS A 469 -8.15 3.66 3.98
C LYS A 469 -9.08 3.76 2.77
N HIS A 470 -8.55 3.83 1.56
CA HIS A 470 -9.33 3.94 0.35
C HIS A 470 -10.04 2.63 0.02
N PHE A 471 -11.34 2.59 0.30
CA PHE A 471 -12.09 1.35 0.14
C PHE A 471 -12.21 0.88 -1.32
N LYS A 472 -12.22 1.77 -2.34
CA LYS A 472 -12.24 1.32 -3.74
C LYS A 472 -11.00 0.52 -4.12
N GLN A 473 -9.82 0.85 -3.60
CA GLN A 473 -8.62 0.07 -3.87
C GLN A 473 -8.74 -1.36 -3.33
N TRP A 474 -9.32 -1.53 -2.14
CA TRP A 474 -9.67 -2.87 -1.65
C TRP A 474 -10.71 -3.56 -2.55
N GLN A 475 -11.72 -2.84 -3.05
CA GLN A 475 -12.68 -3.40 -4.01
C GLN A 475 -11.96 -3.88 -5.28
N TRP A 476 -11.09 -3.06 -5.86
CA TRP A 476 -10.31 -3.42 -7.05
C TRP A 476 -9.37 -4.58 -6.78
N PHE A 477 -8.68 -4.62 -5.64
CA PHE A 477 -7.82 -5.73 -5.24
C PHE A 477 -8.56 -7.08 -5.22
N PHE A 478 -9.69 -7.17 -4.50
CA PHE A 478 -10.42 -8.44 -4.38
C PHE A 478 -11.23 -8.80 -5.63
N ASN A 479 -11.63 -7.82 -6.43
CA ASN A 479 -12.42 -8.03 -7.64
C ASN A 479 -11.56 -8.07 -8.91
N ALA A 480 -10.22 -8.02 -8.78
CA ALA A 480 -9.29 -8.00 -9.92
C ALA A 480 -9.35 -9.25 -10.80
N SER A 481 -9.71 -10.41 -10.22
CA SER A 481 -9.89 -11.67 -10.93
C SER A 481 -11.01 -12.51 -10.30
N GLU A 482 -11.73 -13.25 -11.14
CA GLU A 482 -12.73 -14.22 -10.70
C GLU A 482 -12.14 -15.36 -9.86
N ASN A 483 -10.83 -15.61 -9.95
CA ASN A 483 -10.13 -16.65 -9.20
C ASN A 483 -9.85 -16.26 -7.74
N ILE A 484 -9.85 -14.97 -7.39
CA ILE A 484 -9.54 -14.51 -6.02
C ILE A 484 -10.52 -15.07 -4.98
N LYS A 485 -11.82 -15.14 -5.32
CA LYS A 485 -12.81 -15.77 -4.44
C LYS A 485 -12.65 -17.29 -4.30
N SER A 486 -11.83 -17.93 -5.11
CA SER A 486 -11.61 -19.39 -5.11
C SER A 486 -10.25 -19.81 -4.57
N THR A 487 -9.33 -18.86 -4.38
CA THR A 487 -7.95 -19.13 -3.97
C THR A 487 -7.64 -18.30 -2.73
N ALA A 488 -7.17 -18.97 -1.67
CA ALA A 488 -6.89 -18.27 -0.43
C ALA A 488 -5.70 -17.31 -0.58
N ILE A 489 -5.80 -16.15 0.07
CA ILE A 489 -4.70 -15.18 0.18
C ILE A 489 -4.35 -15.07 1.66
N MET A 490 -3.09 -15.31 2.00
CA MET A 490 -2.57 -15.22 3.36
C MET A 490 -1.66 -13.98 3.45
N PRO A 491 -2.16 -12.84 4.00
CA PRO A 491 -1.46 -11.56 3.91
C PRO A 491 -0.55 -11.26 5.10
N ALA A 492 0.68 -10.84 4.81
CA ALA A 492 1.46 -10.00 5.71
C ALA A 492 0.99 -8.54 5.63
N ALA A 493 1.32 -7.74 6.64
CA ALA A 493 1.08 -6.30 6.62
C ALA A 493 2.30 -5.57 6.05
N GLY A 494 2.08 -4.75 5.02
CA GLY A 494 3.11 -3.85 4.52
C GLY A 494 3.09 -2.47 5.15
N ASN A 495 3.99 -1.59 4.76
CA ASN A 495 4.00 -0.21 5.29
C ASN A 495 2.78 0.60 4.83
N HIS A 496 2.06 0.16 3.80
CA HIS A 496 0.80 0.76 3.40
C HIS A 496 -0.35 0.36 4.35
N GLU A 497 -0.32 -0.84 4.95
CA GLU A 497 -1.31 -1.29 5.96
C GLU A 497 -1.03 -0.83 7.40
N LYS A 498 -0.03 0.02 7.63
CA LYS A 498 0.49 0.38 8.97
C LYS A 498 -0.46 1.13 9.92
N SER A 499 -1.73 1.32 9.56
CA SER A 499 -2.70 1.99 10.42
C SER A 499 -4.14 1.52 10.19
N GLY A 500 -4.96 1.64 11.23
CA GLY A 500 -6.41 1.47 11.12
C GLY A 500 -6.87 0.02 11.09
N TYR A 501 -6.08 -0.96 11.54
CA TYR A 501 -6.50 -2.36 11.65
C TYR A 501 -6.95 -2.97 10.30
N MET A 502 -6.30 -2.57 9.20
CA MET A 502 -6.84 -2.81 7.85
C MET A 502 -6.82 -4.28 7.42
N LEU A 503 -5.85 -5.07 7.90
CA LEU A 503 -5.87 -6.51 7.67
C LEU A 503 -7.08 -7.19 8.32
N ASP A 504 -7.37 -6.89 9.59
CA ASP A 504 -8.55 -7.43 10.29
C ASP A 504 -9.85 -7.04 9.65
N GLN A 505 -9.88 -5.86 9.03
CA GLN A 505 -11.05 -5.34 8.36
C GLN A 505 -11.28 -6.00 7.01
N ASN A 506 -10.23 -6.41 6.29
CA ASN A 506 -10.35 -6.94 4.94
C ASN A 506 -10.17 -8.47 4.84
N PHE A 507 -9.62 -9.11 5.85
CA PHE A 507 -9.38 -10.55 5.89
C PHE A 507 -9.95 -11.18 7.16
N VAL A 508 -10.15 -12.50 7.14
CA VAL A 508 -10.39 -13.29 8.35
C VAL A 508 -9.11 -14.04 8.67
N LEU A 509 -8.36 -13.63 9.68
CA LEU A 509 -7.04 -14.19 9.97
C LEU A 509 -7.11 -15.33 11.00
N PRO A 510 -6.08 -16.20 11.07
CA PRO A 510 -5.97 -17.21 12.13
C PRO A 510 -6.12 -16.63 13.52
N LYS A 511 -6.51 -17.49 14.47
CA LYS A 511 -6.49 -17.12 15.87
C LYS A 511 -5.05 -16.81 16.29
N THR A 512 -4.87 -15.66 16.93
CA THR A 512 -3.54 -15.15 17.31
C THR A 512 -3.39 -15.02 18.81
N VAL A 513 -2.15 -14.80 19.25
CA VAL A 513 -1.84 -14.30 20.59
C VAL A 513 -2.30 -12.84 20.75
N ASP A 514 -2.45 -12.39 21.99
CA ASP A 514 -2.73 -10.97 22.28
C ASP A 514 -1.57 -10.10 21.76
N GLN A 515 -1.91 -9.08 20.98
CA GLN A 515 -0.96 -8.21 20.29
C GLN A 515 -1.67 -6.92 19.86
N ASP A 516 -0.91 -5.85 19.65
CA ASP A 516 -1.41 -4.68 18.93
C ASP A 516 -1.56 -5.02 17.43
N ARG A 517 -2.75 -4.75 16.89
CA ARG A 517 -3.15 -5.08 15.52
C ARG A 517 -3.33 -3.86 14.63
N GLU A 518 -3.11 -2.65 15.16
CA GLU A 518 -3.37 -1.41 14.44
C GLU A 518 -2.54 -1.30 13.16
N SER A 519 -1.27 -1.73 13.24
CA SER A 519 -0.27 -1.62 12.18
C SER A 519 -0.06 -2.91 11.38
N GLY A 520 -0.88 -3.94 11.61
CA GLY A 520 -0.71 -5.26 11.03
C GLY A 520 -0.77 -6.36 12.08
N VAL A 521 -0.59 -7.61 11.64
CA VAL A 521 -0.78 -8.80 12.49
C VAL A 521 0.34 -9.80 12.21
N PHE A 522 0.90 -10.40 13.26
CA PHE A 522 1.75 -11.58 13.15
C PHE A 522 0.99 -12.86 13.57
N TYR A 523 1.15 -13.92 12.79
CA TYR A 523 0.40 -15.17 12.94
C TYR A 523 1.08 -16.32 12.19
N SER A 524 0.63 -17.56 12.41
CA SER A 524 1.10 -18.73 11.69
C SER A 524 -0.07 -19.59 11.19
N TYR A 525 0.22 -20.44 10.21
CA TYR A 525 -0.73 -21.43 9.69
C TYR A 525 0.01 -22.61 9.07
N ASP A 526 -0.64 -23.78 9.09
CA ASP A 526 -0.13 -24.98 8.45
C ASP A 526 -0.85 -25.24 7.14
N TYR A 527 -0.10 -25.73 6.16
CA TYR A 527 -0.66 -26.34 4.95
C TYR A 527 0.15 -27.60 4.63
N ASN A 528 -0.50 -28.76 4.72
CA ASN A 528 0.15 -30.05 4.50
C ASN A 528 1.40 -30.20 5.40
N ASN A 529 2.58 -30.52 4.84
CA ASN A 529 3.82 -30.73 5.58
C ASN A 529 4.65 -29.45 5.82
N ALA A 530 4.06 -28.25 5.61
CA ALA A 530 4.73 -26.97 5.78
C ALA A 530 4.03 -26.05 6.80
N HIS A 531 4.85 -25.36 7.58
CA HIS A 531 4.45 -24.36 8.56
C HIS A 531 4.87 -22.97 8.09
N PHE A 532 3.90 -22.07 8.00
CA PHE A 532 4.09 -20.69 7.55
C PHE A 532 4.00 -19.74 8.74
N ILE A 533 4.99 -18.86 8.87
CA ILE A 533 5.09 -17.86 9.93
C ILE A 533 5.07 -16.47 9.27
N VAL A 534 4.03 -15.70 9.54
CA VAL A 534 3.84 -14.35 9.00
C VAL A 534 4.24 -13.32 10.04
N LEU A 535 5.25 -12.50 9.73
CA LEU A 535 5.75 -11.44 10.61
C LEU A 535 5.19 -10.08 10.23
N ASN A 536 4.94 -9.24 11.24
CA ASN A 536 4.56 -7.85 11.07
C ASN A 536 5.79 -6.94 11.25
N THR A 537 6.35 -6.47 10.14
CA THR A 537 7.52 -5.57 10.10
C THR A 537 7.20 -4.11 10.43
N ASN A 538 5.96 -3.78 10.78
CA ASN A 538 5.58 -2.48 11.34
C ASN A 538 5.58 -2.48 12.88
N ASN A 539 5.51 -3.66 13.51
CA ASN A 539 5.52 -3.78 14.95
C ASN A 539 6.97 -3.81 15.48
N LEU A 540 7.52 -2.60 15.62
CA LEU A 540 8.92 -2.36 15.95
C LEU A 540 9.11 -1.91 17.41
N SER A 541 10.27 -2.23 17.98
CA SER A 541 10.74 -1.68 19.25
C SER A 541 11.31 -0.25 19.06
N GLU A 542 11.80 0.36 20.15
CA GLU A 542 12.50 1.66 20.09
C GLU A 542 13.76 1.63 19.23
N ASP A 543 14.47 0.50 19.18
CA ASP A 543 15.71 0.34 18.40
C ASP A 543 15.47 0.01 16.91
N LYS A 544 14.21 0.02 16.49
CA LYS A 544 13.72 -0.25 15.12
C LYS A 544 13.83 -1.71 14.66
N ALA A 545 14.22 -2.65 15.52
CA ALA A 545 14.04 -4.08 15.26
C ALA A 545 12.60 -4.52 15.58
N LEU A 546 12.26 -5.80 15.33
CA LEU A 546 10.94 -6.33 15.73
C LEU A 546 10.78 -6.24 17.25
N SER A 547 9.55 -6.03 17.70
CA SER A 547 9.21 -5.99 19.13
C SER A 547 9.63 -7.28 19.86
N ASP A 548 9.95 -7.16 21.15
CA ASP A 548 10.36 -8.29 21.97
C ASP A 548 9.26 -9.37 22.08
N ASP A 549 8.00 -8.95 22.13
CA ASP A 549 6.85 -9.87 22.21
C ASP A 549 6.70 -10.68 20.91
N GLN A 550 6.84 -10.05 19.74
CA GLN A 550 6.81 -10.76 18.47
C GLN A 550 8.00 -11.70 18.32
N LEU A 551 9.19 -11.30 18.79
CA LEU A 551 10.40 -12.13 18.76
C LEU A 551 10.26 -13.37 19.66
N ALA A 552 9.68 -13.20 20.86
CA ALA A 552 9.40 -14.28 21.78
C ALA A 552 8.36 -15.25 21.21
N TRP A 553 7.31 -14.72 20.57
CA TRP A 553 6.30 -15.51 19.87
C TRP A 553 6.91 -16.30 18.71
N LEU A 554 7.70 -15.68 17.83
CA LEU A 554 8.36 -16.34 16.69
C LEU A 554 9.18 -17.55 17.14
N LYS A 555 9.97 -17.40 18.21
CA LYS A 555 10.77 -18.51 18.77
C LYS A 555 9.89 -19.65 19.26
N ALA A 556 8.82 -19.33 19.98
CA ALA A 556 7.91 -20.35 20.53
C ALA A 556 7.12 -21.06 19.43
N ASP A 557 6.62 -20.33 18.44
CA ASP A 557 5.84 -20.84 17.31
C ASP A 557 6.70 -21.78 16.44
N ALA A 558 7.88 -21.32 16.01
CA ALA A 558 8.80 -22.14 15.23
C ALA A 558 9.27 -23.39 15.99
N GLN A 559 9.47 -23.33 17.31
CA GLN A 559 9.85 -24.50 18.12
C GLN A 559 8.69 -25.49 18.36
N ALA A 560 7.45 -25.00 18.37
CA ALA A 560 6.27 -25.84 18.56
C ALA A 560 5.93 -26.67 17.31
N SER A 561 6.34 -26.23 16.12
CA SER A 561 6.09 -26.92 14.87
C SER A 561 7.15 -27.98 14.53
N ASP A 562 6.69 -29.19 14.22
CA ASP A 562 7.50 -30.31 13.69
C ASP A 562 7.37 -30.48 12.17
N ALA A 563 6.74 -29.51 11.50
CA ALA A 563 6.58 -29.46 10.05
C ALA A 563 7.94 -29.60 9.35
N GLN A 564 7.92 -30.29 8.21
CA GLN A 564 9.14 -30.57 7.49
C GLN A 564 9.73 -29.31 6.84
N TRP A 565 8.86 -28.41 6.37
CA TRP A 565 9.23 -27.13 5.78
C TRP A 565 8.76 -25.99 6.68
N LYS A 566 9.65 -25.04 6.97
CA LYS A 566 9.30 -23.83 7.73
C LYS A 566 9.60 -22.61 6.88
N ILE A 567 8.56 -21.81 6.66
CA ILE A 567 8.57 -20.70 5.71
C ILE A 567 8.17 -19.43 6.45
N VAL A 568 9.00 -18.39 6.36
CA VAL A 568 8.65 -17.08 6.90
C VAL A 568 8.18 -16.18 5.77
N VAL A 569 7.11 -15.41 6.02
CA VAL A 569 6.63 -14.34 5.13
C VAL A 569 6.74 -13.03 5.91
N LEU A 570 7.41 -12.03 5.35
CA LEU A 570 7.56 -10.71 5.96
C LEU A 570 7.58 -9.64 4.88
N HIS A 571 7.22 -8.41 5.22
CA HIS A 571 7.16 -7.35 4.21
C HIS A 571 8.52 -6.71 3.95
N LYS A 572 9.07 -5.97 4.92
CA LYS A 572 10.34 -5.25 4.73
C LYS A 572 11.53 -6.20 4.57
N ALA A 573 12.01 -6.33 3.34
CA ALA A 573 13.06 -7.26 3.00
C ALA A 573 14.34 -7.03 3.80
N LEU A 574 14.83 -8.10 4.45
CA LEU A 574 16.13 -8.11 5.11
C LEU A 574 17.25 -8.04 4.07
N TYR A 575 17.07 -8.63 2.89
CA TYR A 575 18.05 -8.58 1.80
C TYR A 575 17.37 -8.10 0.52
N SER A 576 17.87 -6.99 -0.02
CA SER A 576 17.30 -6.31 -1.18
C SER A 576 18.37 -5.41 -1.81
N ASN A 577 18.28 -5.19 -3.12
CA ASN A 577 19.04 -4.18 -3.85
C ASN A 577 18.15 -3.05 -4.39
N GLY A 578 16.98 -2.84 -3.76
CA GLY A 578 16.10 -1.71 -4.02
C GLY A 578 16.48 -0.47 -3.20
N SER A 579 15.56 0.48 -3.10
CA SER A 579 15.79 1.77 -2.44
C SER A 579 15.82 1.69 -0.92
N HIS A 580 15.22 0.67 -0.32
CA HIS A 580 15.09 0.53 1.13
C HIS A 580 16.13 -0.40 1.77
N TYR A 581 17.11 -0.88 1.00
CA TYR A 581 18.12 -1.84 1.45
C TYR A 581 18.94 -1.40 2.69
N ASP A 582 19.10 -0.09 2.89
CA ASP A 582 19.87 0.50 3.99
C ASP A 582 19.03 1.32 4.97
N ASP A 583 17.70 1.18 4.95
CA ASP A 583 16.81 1.79 5.93
C ASP A 583 17.15 1.33 7.36
N LYS A 584 16.90 2.21 8.34
CA LYS A 584 17.34 2.00 9.73
C LYS A 584 16.69 0.76 10.36
N ASP A 585 15.39 0.59 10.15
CA ASP A 585 14.63 -0.58 10.61
C ASP A 585 15.03 -1.85 9.86
N VAL A 586 15.20 -1.78 8.54
CA VAL A 586 15.71 -2.92 7.73
C VAL A 586 17.05 -3.41 8.25
N LYS A 587 18.01 -2.52 8.53
CA LYS A 587 19.31 -2.91 9.12
C LYS A 587 19.18 -3.50 10.53
N ALA A 588 18.30 -2.94 11.36
CA ALA A 588 18.07 -3.43 12.71
C ALA A 588 17.44 -4.84 12.69
N MET A 589 16.40 -5.05 11.89
CA MET A 589 15.76 -6.36 11.69
C MET A 589 16.72 -7.37 11.07
N ARG A 590 17.51 -6.99 10.05
CA ARG A 590 18.53 -7.88 9.45
C ARG A 590 19.47 -8.39 10.53
N LYS A 591 20.03 -7.50 11.35
CA LYS A 591 20.91 -7.86 12.46
C LYS A 591 20.23 -8.76 13.50
N GLN A 592 18.94 -8.54 13.78
CA GLN A 592 18.18 -9.32 14.75
C GLN A 592 17.85 -10.73 14.25
N LEU A 593 17.53 -10.87 12.95
CA LEU A 593 16.94 -12.08 12.38
C LEU A 593 17.93 -12.95 11.60
N CYS A 594 19.06 -12.40 11.12
CA CYS A 594 19.96 -13.10 10.20
C CYS A 594 20.56 -14.41 10.74
N GLY A 595 20.78 -14.52 12.05
CA GLY A 595 21.17 -15.78 12.70
C GLY A 595 19.99 -16.52 13.35
N LEU A 596 18.98 -15.77 13.80
CA LEU A 596 17.83 -16.38 14.49
C LEU A 596 16.97 -17.25 13.56
N LEU A 597 16.72 -16.84 12.32
CA LEU A 597 15.89 -17.61 11.41
C LEU A 597 16.55 -18.96 11.02
N PRO A 598 17.85 -19.00 10.69
CA PRO A 598 18.60 -20.26 10.59
C PRO A 598 18.53 -21.13 11.86
N ASP A 599 18.77 -20.56 13.05
CA ASP A 599 18.71 -21.27 14.33
C ASP A 599 17.33 -21.91 14.61
N LEU A 600 16.26 -21.29 14.10
CA LEU A 600 14.89 -21.79 14.21
C LEU A 600 14.53 -22.82 13.12
N GLY A 601 15.47 -23.12 12.22
CA GLY A 601 15.29 -24.06 11.11
C GLY A 601 14.37 -23.53 10.02
N ILE A 602 14.36 -22.22 9.79
CA ILE A 602 13.61 -21.61 8.68
C ILE A 602 14.35 -21.87 7.37
N ASP A 603 13.64 -22.42 6.39
CA ASP A 603 14.23 -22.84 5.11
C ASP A 603 14.31 -21.68 4.11
N ILE A 604 13.22 -20.94 4.01
CA ILE A 604 13.05 -19.85 3.06
C ILE A 604 12.26 -18.71 3.70
N VAL A 605 12.69 -17.49 3.41
CA VAL A 605 12.02 -16.25 3.79
C VAL A 605 11.55 -15.55 2.53
N LEU A 606 10.24 -15.32 2.45
CA LEU A 606 9.54 -14.66 1.36
C LEU A 606 9.29 -13.20 1.77
N GLN A 607 9.76 -12.27 0.92
CA GLN A 607 9.90 -10.85 1.26
C GLN A 607 9.29 -9.92 0.20
N GLY A 608 9.06 -8.67 0.58
CA GLY A 608 8.49 -7.59 -0.26
C GLY A 608 9.18 -6.24 -0.10
N HIS A 609 8.39 -5.16 -0.20
CA HIS A 609 8.73 -3.76 0.09
C HIS A 609 9.58 -3.07 -0.98
N ASP A 610 10.70 -3.68 -1.37
CA ASP A 610 11.49 -3.18 -2.49
C ASP A 610 11.01 -3.85 -3.77
N HIS A 611 10.58 -3.06 -4.75
CA HIS A 611 10.01 -3.61 -5.98
C HIS A 611 11.06 -4.10 -6.99
N VAL A 612 11.98 -4.95 -6.53
CA VAL A 612 13.09 -5.55 -7.27
C VAL A 612 13.13 -7.05 -7.04
N TYR A 613 13.71 -7.81 -7.98
CA TYR A 613 13.94 -9.24 -7.78
C TYR A 613 15.34 -9.51 -7.24
N LEU A 614 15.43 -10.21 -6.12
CA LEU A 614 16.68 -10.68 -5.53
C LEU A 614 16.47 -12.00 -4.79
N ARG A 615 17.45 -12.91 -4.96
CA ARG A 615 17.57 -14.13 -4.16
C ARG A 615 18.98 -14.26 -3.61
N THR A 616 19.09 -14.49 -2.31
CA THR A 616 20.37 -14.77 -1.65
C THR A 616 20.83 -16.20 -1.92
N ASP A 617 22.09 -16.49 -1.61
CA ASP A 617 22.54 -17.86 -1.34
C ASP A 617 21.93 -18.33 0.02
N VAL A 618 22.32 -19.50 0.51
CA VAL A 618 22.01 -19.94 1.88
C VAL A 618 22.79 -19.07 2.85
N MET A 619 22.06 -18.39 3.72
CA MET A 619 22.63 -17.44 4.67
C MET A 619 22.53 -17.93 6.11
N ASP A 620 23.58 -17.70 6.88
CA ASP A 620 23.54 -17.73 8.34
C ASP A 620 24.37 -16.58 8.90
N ASN A 621 23.82 -15.87 9.89
CA ASN A 621 24.45 -14.74 10.56
C ASN A 621 25.03 -13.69 9.60
N ASN A 622 24.30 -13.40 8.52
CA ASN A 622 24.68 -12.46 7.45
C ASN A 622 25.94 -12.88 6.67
N GLU A 623 26.24 -14.18 6.61
CA GLU A 623 27.31 -14.78 5.82
C GLU A 623 26.74 -15.89 4.92
N VAL A 624 27.39 -16.17 3.79
CA VAL A 624 27.01 -17.30 2.92
C VAL A 624 27.54 -18.60 3.53
N VAL A 625 26.65 -19.55 3.79
CA VAL A 625 27.00 -20.91 4.19
C VAL A 625 26.95 -21.82 2.98
N LYS A 626 28.05 -22.54 2.72
CA LYS A 626 28.13 -23.43 1.55
C LYS A 626 27.24 -24.65 1.73
N ALA A 627 26.38 -24.90 0.75
CA ALA A 627 25.67 -26.16 0.58
C ALA A 627 26.25 -26.93 -0.62
N GLU A 628 26.19 -28.27 -0.58
CA GLU A 628 26.43 -29.07 -1.78
C GLU A 628 25.29 -28.86 -2.78
N GLU A 629 25.62 -28.89 -4.08
CA GLU A 629 24.64 -28.65 -5.14
C GLU A 629 24.47 -29.86 -6.06
N GLN A 630 23.23 -30.14 -6.45
CA GLN A 630 22.89 -31.18 -7.40
C GLN A 630 21.89 -30.68 -8.43
N LYS A 631 22.14 -30.99 -9.71
CA LYS A 631 21.13 -30.79 -10.75
C LYS A 631 20.03 -31.83 -10.61
N ILE A 632 18.79 -31.37 -10.50
CA ILE A 632 17.59 -32.21 -10.45
C ILE A 632 16.56 -31.74 -11.47
N THR A 633 15.59 -32.59 -11.78
CA THR A 633 14.51 -32.28 -12.73
C THR A 633 13.16 -32.51 -12.08
N PHE A 634 12.25 -31.57 -12.22
CA PHE A 634 10.87 -31.67 -11.75
C PHE A 634 9.92 -30.97 -12.72
N GLY A 635 8.78 -31.60 -13.05
CA GLY A 635 7.82 -31.04 -14.00
C GLY A 635 8.42 -30.69 -15.37
N GLY A 636 9.45 -31.43 -15.81
CA GLY A 636 10.16 -31.17 -17.07
C GLY A 636 11.14 -29.97 -17.05
N ARG A 637 11.37 -29.35 -15.88
CA ARG A 637 12.30 -28.23 -15.67
C ARG A 637 13.53 -28.67 -14.88
N GLU A 638 14.67 -28.11 -15.19
CA GLU A 638 15.91 -28.32 -14.44
C GLU A 638 16.06 -27.29 -13.31
N TYR A 639 16.61 -27.74 -12.18
CA TYR A 639 16.90 -26.94 -11.00
C TYR A 639 18.30 -27.28 -10.48
N THR A 640 18.98 -26.30 -9.91
CA THR A 640 20.14 -26.53 -9.04
C THR A 640 19.65 -26.59 -7.60
N ALA A 641 19.70 -27.79 -7.02
CA ALA A 641 19.24 -28.03 -5.65
C ALA A 641 20.38 -27.87 -4.65
N LYS A 642 20.16 -27.07 -3.61
CA LYS A 642 21.03 -27.03 -2.44
C LYS A 642 20.66 -28.16 -1.49
N LEU A 643 21.61 -29.05 -1.23
CA LEU A 643 21.44 -30.26 -0.43
C LEU A 643 21.70 -29.98 1.04
N ASN A 644 20.73 -30.30 1.89
CA ASN A 644 20.78 -30.16 3.35
C ASN A 644 21.38 -28.82 3.81
N PRO A 645 20.86 -27.68 3.33
CA PRO A 645 21.43 -26.38 3.70
C PRO A 645 21.30 -26.15 5.21
N GLU A 646 22.40 -25.80 5.86
CA GLU A 646 22.46 -25.37 7.26
C GLU A 646 22.25 -23.84 7.35
N GLY A 647 21.14 -23.34 6.80
CA GLY A 647 20.83 -21.92 6.78
C GLY A 647 19.55 -21.60 5.99
N THR A 648 19.29 -20.32 5.78
CA THR A 648 18.03 -19.83 5.20
C THR A 648 18.27 -19.12 3.86
N VAL A 649 17.41 -19.37 2.87
CA VAL A 649 17.39 -18.60 1.61
C VAL A 649 16.37 -17.46 1.71
N TYR A 650 16.73 -16.26 1.26
CA TYR A 650 15.86 -15.09 1.27
C TYR A 650 15.52 -14.70 -0.16
N VAL A 651 14.23 -14.49 -0.44
CA VAL A 651 13.75 -14.14 -1.78
C VAL A 651 12.78 -12.97 -1.71
N ILE A 652 12.99 -12.00 -2.60
CA ILE A 652 12.07 -10.92 -2.90
C ILE A 652 11.63 -11.06 -4.36
N SER A 653 10.33 -11.16 -4.60
CA SER A 653 9.75 -11.50 -5.90
C SER A 653 9.34 -10.25 -6.69
N ALA A 654 10.05 -9.12 -6.54
CA ALA A 654 9.63 -7.81 -7.04
C ALA A 654 8.17 -7.48 -6.67
N CYS A 655 7.51 -6.64 -7.47
CA CYS A 655 6.13 -6.22 -7.28
C CYS A 655 5.17 -7.07 -8.16
N ALA A 656 4.04 -7.50 -7.60
CA ALA A 656 2.95 -8.17 -8.32
C ALA A 656 1.89 -7.18 -8.86
N GLY A 657 2.01 -5.90 -8.51
CA GLY A 657 1.31 -4.77 -9.09
C GLY A 657 2.08 -4.14 -10.24
N VAL A 658 2.13 -2.80 -10.27
CA VAL A 658 2.69 -2.04 -11.40
C VAL A 658 3.91 -1.17 -11.04
N LYS A 659 4.31 -1.13 -9.77
CA LYS A 659 5.37 -0.23 -9.31
C LYS A 659 6.72 -0.95 -9.39
N ASP A 660 7.55 -0.67 -10.37
CA ASP A 660 8.88 -1.26 -10.53
C ASP A 660 9.99 -0.32 -10.03
N TYR A 661 10.98 -0.83 -9.30
CA TYR A 661 12.10 -0.01 -8.80
C TYR A 661 13.37 -0.19 -9.62
N GLN A 662 14.16 0.88 -9.70
CA GLN A 662 15.52 0.79 -10.23
C GLN A 662 16.42 0.10 -9.20
N THR A 663 17.14 -0.93 -9.66
CA THR A 663 18.10 -1.65 -8.81
C THR A 663 19.32 -0.77 -8.51
N LYS A 664 19.77 -0.79 -7.26
CA LYS A 664 20.99 -0.10 -6.82
C LYS A 664 22.24 -0.84 -7.29
N ASP A 665 23.36 -0.13 -7.42
CA ASP A 665 24.65 -0.76 -7.71
C ASP A 665 24.98 -1.73 -6.57
N VAL A 666 25.18 -2.98 -6.97
CA VAL A 666 25.59 -4.09 -6.12
C VAL A 666 26.81 -3.80 -5.23
N LYS A 667 27.70 -2.86 -5.60
CA LYS A 667 28.80 -2.43 -4.74
C LYS A 667 28.35 -1.70 -3.48
N ASP A 668 27.16 -1.10 -3.51
CA ASP A 668 26.59 -0.41 -2.36
C ASP A 668 25.95 -1.40 -1.39
N THR A 669 25.25 -2.41 -1.90
CA THR A 669 24.66 -3.48 -1.08
C THR A 669 25.71 -4.43 -0.51
N ASP A 670 26.79 -4.72 -1.24
CA ASP A 670 27.93 -5.53 -0.79
C ASP A 670 28.61 -4.99 0.48
N LYS A 671 28.40 -3.71 0.82
CA LYS A 671 28.91 -3.11 2.06
C LYS A 671 28.15 -3.57 3.30
N LEU A 672 26.93 -4.10 3.13
CA LEU A 672 26.01 -4.44 4.22
C LEU A 672 25.81 -5.94 4.36
N PHE A 673 25.79 -6.68 3.25
CA PHE A 673 25.57 -8.12 3.24
C PHE A 673 26.27 -8.77 2.03
N PRO A 674 26.53 -10.10 2.06
CA PRO A 674 27.16 -10.81 0.96
C PRO A 674 26.39 -10.71 -0.35
N ARG A 675 27.13 -10.74 -1.46
CA ARG A 675 26.55 -10.69 -2.81
C ARG A 675 25.43 -11.73 -2.98
N ALA A 676 24.26 -11.26 -3.42
CA ALA A 676 23.13 -12.12 -3.75
C ALA A 676 23.46 -13.09 -4.89
N GLU A 677 22.83 -14.27 -4.87
CA GLU A 677 23.07 -15.32 -5.86
C GLU A 677 22.38 -15.00 -7.20
N ALA A 678 21.17 -14.43 -7.14
CA ALA A 678 20.45 -13.97 -8.32
C ALA A 678 19.86 -12.57 -8.09
N ILE A 679 19.97 -11.73 -9.11
CA ILE A 679 19.37 -10.39 -9.20
C ILE A 679 18.79 -10.27 -10.60
N TYR A 680 17.59 -9.73 -10.72
CA TYR A 680 16.95 -9.50 -12.01
C TYR A 680 16.25 -8.14 -12.03
N ASP A 681 16.49 -7.37 -13.09
CA ASP A 681 15.83 -6.08 -13.32
C ASP A 681 14.44 -6.32 -13.93
N ALA A 682 13.47 -6.56 -13.04
CA ALA A 682 12.07 -6.76 -13.42
C ALA A 682 11.46 -5.43 -13.88
N HIS A 683 10.82 -5.44 -15.06
CA HIS A 683 10.16 -4.28 -15.67
C HIS A 683 8.65 -4.51 -15.86
N SER A 684 8.12 -5.55 -15.24
CA SER A 684 6.71 -5.96 -15.27
C SER A 684 6.41 -6.76 -14.01
N ALA A 685 5.12 -7.00 -13.74
CA ALA A 685 4.69 -7.68 -12.53
C ALA A 685 5.29 -9.09 -12.42
N VAL A 686 5.68 -9.50 -11.22
CA VAL A 686 6.31 -10.79 -10.95
C VAL A 686 5.50 -11.58 -9.92
N PHE A 687 5.46 -12.90 -10.11
CA PHE A 687 5.03 -13.84 -9.08
C PHE A 687 6.03 -14.98 -8.97
N SER A 688 5.95 -15.75 -7.89
CA SER A 688 6.73 -16.98 -7.77
C SER A 688 5.84 -18.16 -7.44
N ALA A 689 6.12 -19.30 -8.08
CA ALA A 689 5.48 -20.58 -7.78
C ALA A 689 6.47 -21.43 -6.99
N ILE A 690 6.00 -21.96 -5.85
CA ILE A 690 6.78 -22.81 -4.96
C ILE A 690 6.06 -24.15 -4.85
N THR A 691 6.72 -25.21 -5.32
CA THR A 691 6.22 -26.57 -5.21
C THR A 691 7.01 -27.33 -4.15
N ILE A 692 6.33 -27.83 -3.14
CA ILE A 692 6.88 -28.80 -2.20
C ILE A 692 6.48 -30.19 -2.69
N ASP A 693 7.44 -31.13 -2.72
CA ASP A 693 7.24 -32.53 -3.07
C ASP A 693 8.11 -33.40 -2.15
N GLY A 694 7.51 -33.87 -1.06
CA GLY A 694 8.21 -34.57 0.00
C GLY A 694 9.37 -33.73 0.54
N SER A 695 10.58 -34.29 0.52
CA SER A 695 11.83 -33.67 1.00
C SER A 695 12.44 -32.62 0.06
N LYS A 696 11.74 -32.24 -1.02
CA LYS A 696 12.23 -31.23 -1.98
C LYS A 696 11.28 -30.03 -2.08
N LEU A 697 11.86 -28.84 -2.19
CA LEU A 697 11.16 -27.59 -2.48
C LEU A 697 11.74 -27.02 -3.76
N TYR A 698 10.88 -26.73 -4.73
CA TYR A 698 11.21 -26.13 -6.01
C TYR A 698 10.65 -24.70 -6.04
N PHE A 699 11.47 -23.77 -6.49
CA PHE A 699 11.09 -22.37 -6.61
C PHE A 699 11.27 -21.93 -8.06
N ASP A 700 10.27 -21.22 -8.58
CA ASP A 700 10.29 -20.56 -9.87
C ASP A 700 9.76 -19.13 -9.75
N ALA A 701 10.49 -18.16 -10.29
CA ALA A 701 9.99 -16.79 -10.46
C ALA A 701 9.61 -16.52 -11.92
N TYR A 702 8.49 -15.85 -12.12
CA TYR A 702 7.93 -15.50 -13.42
C TYR A 702 7.55 -14.04 -13.47
N MET A 703 8.00 -13.35 -14.51
CA MET A 703 7.59 -11.99 -14.84
C MET A 703 6.52 -12.03 -15.94
N LEU A 704 5.44 -11.27 -15.79
CA LEU A 704 4.41 -11.16 -16.81
C LEU A 704 5.00 -10.62 -18.11
N ASP A 705 4.66 -11.30 -19.20
CA ASP A 705 5.18 -11.06 -20.53
C ASP A 705 4.09 -11.44 -21.54
N ASP A 706 3.40 -10.43 -22.07
CA ASP A 706 2.28 -10.62 -23.01
C ASP A 706 2.76 -11.24 -24.35
N GLU A 707 4.06 -11.22 -24.67
CA GLU A 707 4.63 -11.87 -25.86
C GLU A 707 4.98 -13.35 -25.62
N ALA A 708 5.14 -13.76 -24.36
CA ALA A 708 5.42 -15.14 -24.01
C ALA A 708 4.19 -16.03 -24.25
N LYS A 709 4.43 -17.26 -24.73
CA LYS A 709 3.36 -18.24 -25.03
C LYS A 709 2.42 -18.46 -23.85
N ASP A 710 2.97 -18.51 -22.64
CA ASP A 710 2.24 -18.75 -21.40
C ASP A 710 1.98 -17.45 -20.63
N GLY A 711 2.11 -16.27 -21.26
CA GLY A 711 1.85 -14.95 -20.65
C GLY A 711 2.85 -14.52 -19.58
N ALA A 712 3.93 -15.29 -19.39
CA ALA A 712 5.01 -14.95 -18.47
C ALA A 712 6.33 -15.61 -18.90
N THR A 713 7.44 -14.95 -18.57
CA THR A 713 8.81 -15.42 -18.76
C THR A 713 9.41 -15.83 -17.42
N ARG A 714 10.02 -17.02 -17.35
CA ARG A 714 10.71 -17.53 -16.16
C ARG A 714 12.04 -16.78 -15.99
N ILE A 715 12.21 -16.06 -14.88
CA ILE A 715 13.37 -15.18 -14.65
C ILE A 715 14.43 -15.80 -13.72
N ASP A 716 14.03 -16.69 -12.81
CA ASP A 716 14.95 -17.40 -11.92
C ASP A 716 14.33 -18.72 -11.42
N SER A 717 15.17 -19.61 -10.91
CA SER A 717 14.76 -20.84 -10.25
C SER A 717 15.85 -21.49 -9.43
N PHE A 718 15.46 -22.15 -8.33
CA PHE A 718 16.35 -22.99 -7.53
C PHE A 718 15.54 -24.10 -6.85
N ALA A 719 16.24 -25.02 -6.18
CA ALA A 719 15.59 -25.99 -5.32
C ALA A 719 16.34 -26.16 -3.99
N LEU A 720 15.62 -26.62 -2.97
CA LEU A 720 16.18 -27.10 -1.70
C LEU A 720 15.85 -28.58 -1.57
N SER A 721 16.80 -29.39 -1.12
CA SER A 721 16.56 -30.81 -0.84
C SER A 721 17.04 -31.13 0.56
N LYS A 722 16.13 -31.62 1.40
CA LYS A 722 16.47 -32.18 2.72
C LYS A 722 16.71 -33.67 2.61
N ALA A 723 17.44 -34.23 3.57
CA ALA A 723 17.54 -35.66 3.77
C ALA A 723 16.12 -36.19 4.05
N GLU A 724 15.78 -37.30 3.41
CA GLU A 724 14.55 -38.01 3.76
C GLU A 724 14.65 -38.41 5.24
N LYS A 725 13.59 -38.14 6.02
CA LYS A 725 13.52 -38.68 7.39
C LYS A 725 13.60 -40.20 7.25
N GLU A 726 14.64 -40.83 7.80
CA GLU A 726 14.66 -42.28 7.94
C GLU A 726 13.40 -42.66 8.73
N GLU A 727 12.46 -43.36 8.10
CA GLU A 727 11.47 -44.11 8.88
C GLU A 727 12.27 -45.00 9.82
N PRO A 728 12.05 -44.97 11.14
CA PRO A 728 12.71 -45.90 12.02
C PRO A 728 12.44 -47.29 11.46
N GLU A 729 13.50 -48.02 11.08
CA GLU A 729 13.37 -49.39 10.63
C GLU A 729 12.45 -50.10 11.62
N ASN A 730 11.28 -50.50 11.15
CA ASN A 730 10.42 -51.40 11.90
C ASN A 730 11.33 -52.58 12.22
N PRO A 731 11.71 -52.81 13.50
CA PRO A 731 12.71 -53.80 13.82
C PRO A 731 12.28 -55.09 13.16
N GLU A 732 13.17 -55.69 12.36
CA GLU A 732 12.89 -56.94 11.65
C GLU A 732 12.10 -57.83 12.58
N LYS A 733 10.85 -58.13 12.17
CA LYS A 733 9.98 -59.02 12.92
C LYS A 733 10.81 -60.28 13.18
N PRO A 734 11.17 -60.61 14.44
CA PRO A 734 12.08 -61.71 14.70
C PRO A 734 11.54 -62.94 14.01
N GLU A 735 12.40 -63.67 13.30
CA GLU A 735 12.03 -64.94 12.69
C GLU A 735 11.23 -65.75 13.71
N LYS A 736 10.02 -66.12 13.31
CA LYS A 736 9.10 -66.89 14.14
C LYS A 736 9.83 -68.18 14.53
N PRO A 737 10.13 -68.43 15.83
CA PRO A 737 10.73 -69.69 16.23
C PRO A 737 9.81 -70.83 15.78
N SER A 738 10.39 -71.91 15.29
CA SER A 738 9.65 -73.14 15.00
C SER A 738 8.84 -73.56 16.24
N LEU A 739 7.57 -73.90 16.02
CA LEU A 739 6.68 -74.42 17.05
C LEU A 739 7.31 -75.69 17.68
N PRO A 740 7.43 -75.77 19.01
CA PRO A 740 7.64 -77.05 19.68
C PRO A 740 6.36 -77.89 19.58
N ASP A 741 6.53 -79.23 19.49
CA ASP A 741 5.42 -80.17 19.48
C ASP A 741 4.52 -80.03 20.73
N LEU A 742 3.21 -80.04 20.50
CA LEU A 742 2.15 -79.97 21.51
C LEU A 742 2.14 -81.25 22.38
N PRO A 743 2.19 -81.14 23.72
CA PRO A 743 1.87 -82.26 24.60
C PRO A 743 0.35 -82.50 24.66
N GLU A 744 -0.05 -83.77 24.77
CA GLU A 744 -1.44 -84.22 24.86
C GLU A 744 -2.17 -83.65 26.09
N LEU A 745 -3.40 -83.15 25.88
CA LEU A 745 -4.30 -82.61 26.90
C LEU A 745 -5.14 -83.73 27.56
N PRO A 746 -5.23 -83.78 28.90
CA PRO A 746 -6.11 -84.71 29.61
C PRO A 746 -7.59 -84.28 29.65
N GLU A 747 -8.46 -85.25 29.94
CA GLU A 747 -9.93 -85.21 29.83
C GLU A 747 -10.66 -84.21 30.74
N ILE A 748 -11.82 -83.76 30.23
CA ILE A 748 -12.74 -82.73 30.75
C ILE A 748 -13.69 -83.29 31.81
N PRO A 749 -13.90 -82.60 32.95
CA PRO A 749 -15.09 -82.79 33.77
C PRO A 749 -16.05 -81.57 33.77
N GLY A 750 -17.28 -81.81 33.32
CA GLY A 750 -18.57 -81.35 33.89
C GLY A 750 -18.89 -79.85 34.12
N LEU A 751 -19.84 -79.32 33.34
CA LEU A 751 -20.56 -78.05 33.51
C LEU A 751 -21.42 -77.97 34.81
N PRO A 752 -21.54 -76.77 35.40
CA PRO A 752 -22.74 -76.35 36.12
C PRO A 752 -23.47 -75.14 35.50
N HIS A 753 -24.75 -75.04 35.85
CA HIS A 753 -25.84 -74.23 35.30
C HIS A 753 -25.76 -72.69 35.45
N TRP A 754 -26.45 -72.02 34.52
CA TRP A 754 -26.73 -70.58 34.39
C TRP A 754 -27.82 -70.08 35.37
N PRO A 755 -27.67 -68.91 36.02
CA PRO A 755 -28.78 -68.14 36.59
C PRO A 755 -29.15 -66.91 35.75
N GLY A 756 -30.42 -66.52 35.85
CA GLY A 756 -31.16 -65.72 34.87
C GLY A 756 -31.00 -64.19 34.91
N LYS A 757 -31.82 -63.58 34.05
CA LYS A 757 -31.86 -62.20 33.57
C LYS A 757 -32.21 -61.15 34.66
N PRO A 758 -31.50 -60.01 34.78
CA PRO A 758 -31.94 -58.89 35.62
C PRO A 758 -33.00 -58.01 34.93
N GLU A 759 -33.90 -57.45 35.75
CA GLU A 759 -35.00 -56.55 35.38
C GLU A 759 -34.57 -55.10 35.11
N LYS A 760 -35.47 -54.36 34.43
CA LYS A 760 -35.34 -53.00 33.89
C LYS A 760 -35.50 -51.93 35.00
N PRO A 761 -34.63 -50.91 35.10
CA PRO A 761 -34.87 -49.77 36.00
C PRO A 761 -35.88 -48.76 35.41
N GLU A 762 -36.72 -48.18 36.28
CA GLU A 762 -37.71 -47.12 36.02
C GLU A 762 -37.08 -45.71 35.89
N GLU A 763 -37.77 -44.81 35.19
CA GLU A 763 -37.43 -43.38 35.00
C GLU A 763 -37.59 -42.56 36.30
N PRO A 764 -36.68 -41.63 36.62
CA PRO A 764 -36.92 -40.62 37.64
C PRO A 764 -37.49 -39.31 37.06
N SER A 765 -38.49 -38.78 37.78
CA SER A 765 -39.20 -37.52 37.56
C SER A 765 -38.43 -36.27 38.01
N ASP A 766 -38.72 -35.15 37.34
CA ASP A 766 -38.30 -33.76 37.55
C ASP A 766 -38.41 -33.22 39.00
N PRO A 767 -37.40 -32.49 39.50
CA PRO A 767 -37.60 -31.48 40.53
C PRO A 767 -37.19 -30.05 40.10
N SER A 768 -38.16 -29.16 40.31
CA SER A 768 -38.18 -27.69 40.25
C SER A 768 -37.01 -26.91 40.85
N ASN A 769 -36.64 -25.83 40.14
CA ASN A 769 -36.14 -24.49 40.53
C ASN A 769 -35.28 -24.29 41.80
N PRO A 770 -34.04 -23.75 41.68
CA PRO A 770 -33.20 -23.39 42.83
C PRO A 770 -33.60 -22.06 43.49
N SER A 771 -33.34 -21.97 44.79
CA SER A 771 -33.48 -20.78 45.64
C SER A 771 -32.28 -19.83 45.48
N GLU A 772 -32.55 -18.54 45.72
CA GLU A 772 -31.71 -17.35 45.60
C GLU A 772 -30.31 -17.39 46.26
N PRO A 773 -29.32 -16.71 45.68
CA PRO A 773 -28.21 -16.10 46.41
C PRO A 773 -28.43 -14.59 46.67
N LEU A 774 -27.86 -14.13 47.78
CA LEU A 774 -27.95 -12.79 48.36
C LEU A 774 -27.22 -11.68 47.57
N ASP A 775 -27.77 -10.48 47.72
CA ASP A 775 -27.48 -9.14 47.17
C ASP A 775 -26.06 -8.59 47.43
N PRO A 776 -25.42 -7.99 46.40
CA PRO A 776 -24.49 -6.89 46.57
C PRO A 776 -24.92 -5.60 45.80
N SER A 777 -25.44 -4.64 46.56
CA SER A 777 -25.30 -3.17 46.46
C SER A 777 -24.89 -2.52 45.12
N ASP A 778 -25.80 -1.65 44.64
CA ASP A 778 -25.73 -0.59 43.61
C ASP A 778 -24.35 0.00 43.22
N PRO A 779 -24.15 0.19 41.90
CA PRO A 779 -23.53 1.40 41.38
C PRO A 779 -24.44 2.20 40.43
N ALA A 780 -24.41 3.51 40.67
CA ALA A 780 -25.04 4.65 40.02
C ALA A 780 -25.39 4.56 38.52
N SER A 781 -26.57 5.11 38.20
CA SER A 781 -27.07 5.39 36.85
C SER A 781 -26.16 6.33 36.04
N PRO A 782 -26.03 6.12 34.71
CA PRO A 782 -25.27 7.02 33.86
C PRO A 782 -26.02 8.34 33.60
N ILE A 783 -25.28 9.44 33.71
CA ILE A 783 -25.70 10.80 33.42
C ILE A 783 -25.87 10.96 31.90
N VAL A 784 -27.04 11.47 31.49
CA VAL A 784 -27.31 11.99 30.14
C VAL A 784 -26.77 13.42 30.04
N PRO A 785 -25.97 13.77 29.02
CA PRO A 785 -25.85 15.16 28.59
C PRO A 785 -26.64 15.36 27.29
N SER A 786 -27.72 16.12 27.38
CA SER A 786 -28.33 16.81 26.25
C SER A 786 -27.72 18.20 26.12
N THR A 787 -27.10 18.52 25.00
CA THR A 787 -27.05 19.89 24.46
C THR A 787 -26.92 19.86 22.94
N LYS A 788 -27.64 20.77 22.30
CA LYS A 788 -27.83 20.97 20.85
C LYS A 788 -26.51 21.07 20.06
N PRO A 789 -26.54 20.78 18.73
CA PRO A 789 -25.37 20.95 17.87
C PRO A 789 -25.11 22.44 17.63
N GLU A 790 -24.00 22.95 18.18
CA GLU A 790 -23.36 24.17 17.68
C GLU A 790 -22.39 23.79 16.56
N THR A 791 -22.47 24.56 15.47
CA THR A 791 -21.58 24.49 14.31
C THR A 791 -20.18 24.94 14.71
N ASN A 792 -19.25 24.00 14.86
CA ASN A 792 -17.83 24.32 15.01
C ASN A 792 -17.02 23.88 13.79
N LYS A 793 -16.29 24.88 13.27
CA LYS A 793 -15.23 24.84 12.27
C LYS A 793 -14.19 23.75 12.61
N PRO A 794 -13.55 23.12 11.60
CA PRO A 794 -12.44 22.22 11.84
C PRO A 794 -11.21 23.02 12.30
N GLU A 795 -10.72 22.73 13.52
CA GLU A 795 -9.35 23.04 13.93
C GLU A 795 -8.40 22.07 13.22
N GLY A 796 -7.36 22.63 12.61
CA GLY A 796 -6.39 21.90 11.82
C GLY A 796 -5.40 21.14 12.70
N ASP A 797 -5.35 19.84 12.50
CA ASP A 797 -4.21 19.01 12.90
C ASP A 797 -3.76 18.21 11.66
N SER A 798 -3.15 18.93 10.71
CA SER A 798 -2.54 18.34 9.53
C SER A 798 -1.10 17.94 9.84
N LYS A 799 -0.91 16.79 10.50
CA LYS A 799 0.38 16.10 10.43
C LYS A 799 0.44 15.34 9.11
N VAL A 800 1.08 15.97 8.12
CA VAL A 800 1.40 15.40 6.81
C VAL A 800 2.24 14.13 7.02
N PRO A 801 1.82 12.96 6.52
CA PRO A 801 2.67 11.77 6.49
C PRO A 801 3.89 12.05 5.58
N ASN A 802 5.08 11.72 6.07
CA ASN A 802 6.32 11.83 5.32
C ASN A 802 6.39 10.70 4.28
N THR A 803 5.78 10.89 3.11
CA THR A 803 6.04 10.10 1.91
C THR A 803 6.89 10.96 0.97
N GLY A 804 7.98 10.40 0.42
CA GLY A 804 8.98 11.10 -0.40
C GLY A 804 8.47 11.68 -1.73
N ALA A 805 7.15 11.75 -1.95
CA ALA A 805 6.48 12.24 -3.15
C ALA A 805 5.79 13.61 -2.97
N ALA A 806 6.10 14.36 -1.90
CA ALA A 806 5.34 15.56 -1.54
C ALA A 806 5.40 16.71 -2.58
N ALA A 807 6.47 16.83 -3.37
CA ALA A 807 6.63 17.96 -4.30
C ALA A 807 5.78 17.83 -5.58
N PRO A 808 5.78 16.70 -6.34
CA PRO A 808 4.91 16.54 -7.51
C PRO A 808 3.42 16.50 -7.17
N VAL A 809 3.07 15.98 -5.99
CA VAL A 809 1.66 15.85 -5.58
C VAL A 809 1.07 17.16 -5.06
N MET A 810 1.88 18.02 -4.42
CA MET A 810 1.45 19.40 -4.16
C MET A 810 1.12 20.14 -5.46
N LEU A 811 1.87 19.90 -6.54
CA LEU A 811 1.65 20.50 -7.86
C LEU A 811 0.32 20.09 -8.51
N ILE A 812 -0.01 18.79 -8.46
CA ILE A 812 -1.31 18.29 -8.93
C ILE A 812 -2.43 18.76 -7.99
N ALA A 813 -2.16 18.87 -6.69
CA ALA A 813 -3.09 19.47 -5.73
C ALA A 813 -3.27 20.98 -5.96
N PHE A 814 -2.26 21.72 -6.45
CA PHE A 814 -2.37 23.12 -6.84
C PHE A 814 -3.10 23.27 -8.17
N ALA A 815 -2.90 22.38 -9.15
CA ALA A 815 -3.66 22.35 -10.39
C ALA A 815 -5.13 21.96 -10.14
N GLY A 816 -5.36 20.95 -9.29
CA GLY A 816 -6.68 20.51 -8.84
C GLY A 816 -7.36 21.52 -7.91
N ALA A 817 -6.62 22.20 -7.04
CA ALA A 817 -7.14 23.31 -6.23
C ALA A 817 -7.41 24.53 -7.11
N ALA A 818 -6.57 24.86 -8.09
CA ALA A 818 -6.85 25.91 -9.06
C ALA A 818 -8.08 25.58 -9.93
N PHE A 819 -8.27 24.31 -10.26
CA PHE A 819 -9.45 23.78 -10.94
C PHE A 819 -10.72 23.92 -10.08
N VAL A 820 -10.68 23.50 -8.81
CA VAL A 820 -11.80 23.61 -7.84
C VAL A 820 -12.07 25.07 -7.41
N ILE A 821 -11.03 25.90 -7.28
CA ILE A 821 -11.11 27.35 -7.01
C ILE A 821 -11.70 28.06 -8.24
N GLY A 822 -11.35 27.62 -9.46
CA GLY A 822 -11.95 28.09 -10.71
C GLY A 822 -13.45 27.80 -10.78
N CYS A 823 -13.88 26.59 -10.41
CA CYS A 823 -15.29 26.20 -10.35
C CYS A 823 -16.08 26.95 -9.25
N SER A 824 -15.46 27.27 -8.11
CA SER A 824 -16.13 27.96 -7.00
C SER A 824 -16.15 29.50 -7.13
N ALA A 825 -15.23 30.09 -7.90
CA ALA A 825 -15.15 31.54 -8.10
C ALA A 825 -16.30 32.13 -8.95
N LYS A 826 -17.04 31.30 -9.71
CA LYS A 826 -18.18 31.77 -10.51
C LYS A 826 -19.53 31.67 -9.79
N ARG A 827 -19.67 30.79 -8.79
CA ARG A 827 -20.91 30.63 -8.01
C ARG A 827 -21.23 31.80 -7.06
N LYS A 828 -20.29 32.72 -6.84
CA LYS A 828 -20.49 33.93 -6.01
C LYS A 828 -20.67 35.22 -6.81
N LYS A 829 -20.71 35.16 -8.15
CA LYS A 829 -20.86 36.36 -9.00
C LYS A 829 -22.27 36.56 -9.57
N GLU A 830 -23.20 35.68 -9.24
CA GLU A 830 -24.63 35.85 -9.48
C GLU A 830 -25.40 35.53 -8.19
N ASP A 831 -25.32 36.47 -7.25
CA ASP A 831 -26.36 36.80 -6.25
C ASP A 831 -26.35 38.32 -6.05
#